data_AF-A0A2T6D2H4-F1
#
_entry.id   AF-A0A2T6D2H4-F1
#
_cell.length_a   1.000
_cell.length_b   1.000
_cell.length_c   1.000
_cell.angle_alpha   90.00
_cell.angle_beta   90.00
_cell.angle_gamma   90.00
#
_symmetry.space_group_name_H-M   'P 1'
#
loop_
_entity.id
_entity.type
_entity.pdbx_description
1 polymer ?
#
loop_
_entity_poly.entity_id
_entity_poly.type
_entity_poly.pdbx_seq_one_letter_code
_entity_poly.pdbx_strand_id
1 'polypeptide(L)'
;MRFYVTLPRPAATIRLAGLLAILALLPLRSPAASTSPLAPGGAAPGSDTATAAARRGPFATMFWTWQDKEIENPDVLLAELRDLKGAGFDGLFVMPRATRYQLFDPEMTAAVKVASEACRREGIAFIWGPDPRFGAHHVVTQTGYGAEVLLTGRDFMAKTAPAGSADPERALLNEARVDAQGRFSLRYNYPARRDTHMLTEVSLWFDPVGVDRVFAYQRQDGRVRAASVRDVTAQHRFFINRALNYVEVFGRLDLPPGEWWVVAFPRFRTNMFAFDSPEHERLMLGLLDHYHAEGIRFDGLWWDEPGYYLQFGQYVISERIYRDFAAKYGYDLRANLAALLLPLNNDRHLRVRQDYFQLVMDYVFGAEQRAWRHGEKLFGPLRMGIHHNWHSLPDNLYHGSADYWRGVDSVDAGYTDDSGFEGYFTGSLERKLEQVSYLVQAASLGRFSRSKQAFYNRWGVNYGPEVPAYFNDLMPLFSNQWLQHSYGSTGAIGGGRNFGPGFPDHVTWPLLPGWIEKTRRVHAITGYRLPVAEVAVVYPLSTFATGREPANDGLINRVNRLVGAMPAAGVQADAISEDFFADATFRAGRLIVRGQAYQAVLLPGASVVTARCLAMIERLQAAGFPLHFIDTVPQRTVDGRALQLAAKPAFAIGDAAALITSVAALGLPSPVTQLPGAYVTAIRGDGATMFVLVMPITPGETVSGELRCEGRAVPVPPTKELAIFEVGPAGVQRRL
;
A
#
# COMPACT_ATOMS: atom_id res chain seq x y z
N MET A 1 22.64 24.60 41.45
CA MET A 1 23.27 25.86 41.03
C MET A 1 24.35 25.56 40.01
N ARG A 2 24.12 25.87 38.73
CA ARG A 2 25.11 25.82 37.65
C ARG A 2 24.97 27.12 36.85
N PHE A 3 26.06 27.86 36.70
CA PHE A 3 26.15 29.14 36.01
C PHE A 3 26.10 28.92 34.49
N TYR A 4 25.29 29.70 33.79
CA TYR A 4 25.34 29.84 32.33
C TYR A 4 26.19 31.05 31.98
N VAL A 5 27.22 30.83 31.16
CA VAL A 5 28.02 31.88 30.53
C VAL A 5 27.34 32.23 29.20
N THR A 6 26.86 33.47 29.08
CA THR A 6 26.38 34.08 27.84
C THR A 6 27.55 34.55 26.99
N LEU A 7 27.61 34.13 25.73
CA LEU A 7 28.47 34.72 24.69
C LEU A 7 27.66 35.68 23.80
N PRO A 8 28.25 36.79 23.32
CA PRO A 8 27.54 37.80 22.55
C PRO A 8 27.50 37.47 21.05
N ARG A 9 26.39 37.82 20.38
CA ARG A 9 26.23 37.81 18.92
C ARG A 9 26.94 39.02 18.30
N PRO A 10 27.57 38.91 17.12
CA PRO A 10 27.93 40.09 16.34
C PRO A 10 26.76 40.55 15.48
N ALA A 11 26.50 41.85 15.53
CA ALA A 11 25.63 42.55 14.59
C ALA A 11 26.42 42.90 13.32
N ALA A 12 25.91 42.54 12.15
CA ALA A 12 26.39 43.05 10.87
C ALA A 12 25.26 43.83 10.21
N THR A 13 25.40 45.16 10.24
CA THR A 13 24.55 46.12 9.54
C THR A 13 25.14 46.35 8.16
N ILE A 14 24.45 45.93 7.10
CA ILE A 14 24.79 46.34 5.73
C ILE A 14 23.77 47.41 5.31
N ARG A 15 24.27 48.65 5.16
CA ARG A 15 23.58 49.73 4.45
C ARG A 15 23.89 49.59 2.96
N LEU A 16 22.88 49.57 2.11
CA LEU A 16 23.01 49.97 0.72
C LEU A 16 21.91 50.98 0.40
N ALA A 17 22.32 52.20 0.03
CA ALA A 17 21.46 53.24 -0.49
C ALA A 17 21.92 53.57 -1.91
N GLY A 18 20.94 53.69 -2.82
CA GLY A 18 21.02 54.49 -4.04
C GLY A 18 21.27 53.73 -5.35
N LEU A 19 20.23 53.58 -6.18
CA LEU A 19 20.09 54.41 -7.37
C LEU A 19 18.68 54.37 -7.98
N LEU A 20 18.36 55.44 -8.71
CA LEU A 20 17.05 55.85 -9.24
C LEU A 20 16.51 55.02 -10.42
N ALA A 21 15.18 54.89 -10.38
CA ALA A 21 14.18 54.97 -11.45
C ALA A 21 14.61 55.15 -12.93
N ILE A 22 14.09 54.28 -13.79
CA ILE A 22 13.49 54.66 -15.10
C ILE A 22 12.19 53.85 -15.31
N LEU A 23 11.09 54.58 -15.45
CA LEU A 23 9.77 54.14 -15.89
C LEU A 23 9.78 53.92 -17.41
N ALA A 24 9.31 52.75 -17.87
CA ALA A 24 8.85 52.57 -19.24
C ALA A 24 7.58 51.70 -19.26
N LEU A 25 6.49 52.34 -19.68
CA LEU A 25 5.16 51.80 -19.92
C LEU A 25 5.17 50.82 -21.10
N LEU A 26 4.81 49.55 -20.87
CA LEU A 26 4.27 48.66 -21.90
C LEU A 26 3.18 47.74 -21.28
N PRO A 27 2.10 47.43 -22.01
CA PRO A 27 0.97 46.70 -21.46
C PRO A 27 1.29 45.19 -21.40
N LEU A 28 1.28 44.63 -20.20
CA LEU A 28 1.34 43.19 -20.00
C LEU A 28 0.03 42.55 -20.50
N ARG A 29 0.10 41.90 -21.67
CA ARG A 29 -0.87 40.88 -22.07
C ARG A 29 -0.75 39.70 -21.10
N SER A 30 -1.85 39.33 -20.46
CA SER A 30 -1.96 38.11 -19.68
C SER A 30 -1.58 36.88 -20.51
N PRO A 31 -0.73 35.96 -20.02
CA PRO A 31 -0.66 34.63 -20.59
C PRO A 31 -1.89 33.87 -20.11
N ALA A 32 -2.74 33.48 -21.06
CA ALA A 32 -3.80 32.51 -20.82
C ALA A 32 -3.18 31.22 -20.28
N ALA A 33 -3.54 30.86 -19.05
CA ALA A 33 -3.25 29.57 -18.45
C ALA A 33 -4.06 28.50 -19.20
N SER A 34 -3.45 27.92 -20.24
CA SER A 34 -3.88 26.66 -20.84
C SER A 34 -3.42 25.51 -19.95
N THR A 35 -4.07 25.32 -18.80
CA THR A 35 -4.03 24.06 -18.08
C THR A 35 -5.19 23.21 -18.57
N SER A 36 -5.00 22.54 -19.71
CA SER A 36 -5.84 21.39 -20.03
C SER A 36 -5.53 20.31 -19.00
N PRO A 37 -6.52 19.77 -18.27
CA PRO A 37 -6.31 18.52 -17.57
C PRO A 37 -5.97 17.49 -18.64
N LEU A 38 -4.87 16.76 -18.45
CA LEU A 38 -4.51 15.61 -19.25
C LEU A 38 -5.68 14.63 -19.18
N ALA A 39 -6.51 14.63 -20.22
CA ALA A 39 -7.39 13.51 -20.48
C ALA A 39 -6.51 12.27 -20.61
N PRO A 40 -6.90 11.12 -20.02
CA PRO A 40 -6.17 9.88 -20.24
C PRO A 40 -6.30 9.58 -21.74
N GLY A 41 -5.21 9.78 -22.48
CA GLY A 41 -5.13 9.40 -23.88
C GLY A 41 -5.33 7.90 -23.95
N GLY A 42 -6.50 7.48 -24.45
CA GLY A 42 -6.75 6.12 -24.88
C GLY A 42 -5.82 5.81 -26.05
N ALA A 43 -4.61 5.35 -25.74
CA ALA A 43 -3.76 4.71 -26.72
C ALA A 43 -4.48 3.43 -27.17
N ALA A 44 -4.89 3.41 -28.44
CA ALA A 44 -5.37 2.20 -29.07
C ALA A 44 -4.29 1.10 -28.94
N PRO A 45 -4.66 -0.17 -28.72
CA PRO A 45 -3.71 -1.27 -28.67
C PRO A 45 -3.13 -1.49 -30.07
N GLY A 46 -2.04 -0.78 -30.37
CA GLY A 46 -1.19 -1.00 -31.52
C GLY A 46 -0.43 -2.31 -31.35
N SER A 47 -0.57 -3.19 -32.33
CA SER A 47 0.07 -4.48 -32.44
C SER A 47 1.58 -4.35 -32.68
N ASP A 48 2.37 -4.09 -31.64
CA ASP A 48 3.83 -4.29 -31.64
C ASP A 48 4.15 -5.65 -31.01
N THR A 49 3.96 -6.73 -31.77
CA THR A 49 4.23 -8.12 -31.35
C THR A 49 5.61 -8.62 -31.75
N ALA A 50 6.59 -7.74 -31.99
CA ALA A 50 7.93 -8.17 -32.38
C ALA A 50 9.02 -7.30 -31.75
N THR A 51 9.91 -7.94 -30.97
CA THR A 51 11.24 -7.49 -30.49
C THR A 51 11.41 -6.88 -29.09
N ALA A 52 10.42 -6.97 -28.20
CA ALA A 52 10.70 -6.98 -26.76
C ALA A 52 10.49 -8.40 -26.23
N ALA A 53 11.48 -9.28 -26.42
CA ALA A 53 11.59 -10.44 -25.54
C ALA A 53 11.76 -9.85 -24.14
N ALA A 54 10.67 -9.73 -23.38
CA ALA A 54 10.67 -9.15 -22.05
C ALA A 54 11.80 -9.84 -21.28
N ARG A 55 12.84 -9.08 -20.92
CA ARG A 55 13.89 -9.59 -20.04
C ARG A 55 13.17 -10.16 -18.84
N ARG A 56 13.19 -11.49 -18.70
CA ARG A 56 12.66 -12.13 -17.49
C ARG A 56 13.42 -11.51 -16.32
N GLY A 57 12.70 -10.96 -15.35
CA GLY A 57 13.32 -10.35 -14.18
C GLY A 57 14.20 -11.36 -13.43
N PRO A 58 15.10 -10.89 -12.54
CA PRO A 58 15.84 -11.77 -11.63
C PRO A 58 14.88 -12.71 -10.90
N PHE A 59 15.33 -13.95 -10.72
CA PHE A 59 14.54 -15.03 -10.16
C PHE A 59 14.61 -15.10 -8.65
N ALA A 60 15.82 -14.95 -8.10
CA ALA A 60 16.08 -14.99 -6.66
C ALA A 60 16.58 -13.61 -6.25
N THR A 61 15.74 -12.91 -5.47
CA THR A 61 15.97 -11.51 -5.12
C THR A 61 16.14 -11.29 -3.62
N MET A 62 16.97 -10.32 -3.26
CA MET A 62 17.30 -10.00 -1.87
C MET A 62 17.30 -8.49 -1.66
N PHE A 63 16.82 -8.02 -0.50
CA PHE A 63 17.11 -6.67 -0.06
C PHE A 63 18.56 -6.55 0.39
N TRP A 64 19.28 -5.59 -0.17
CA TRP A 64 20.64 -5.25 0.25
C TRP A 64 20.63 -3.85 0.85
N THR A 65 20.71 -3.81 2.17
CA THR A 65 20.57 -2.58 2.95
C THR A 65 21.94 -2.05 3.35
N TRP A 66 22.23 -0.80 3.03
CA TRP A 66 23.53 -0.18 3.29
C TRP A 66 23.51 0.75 4.50
N GLN A 67 24.48 0.53 5.38
CA GLN A 67 24.83 1.44 6.47
C GLN A 67 26.08 2.25 6.08
N ASP A 68 26.58 3.05 7.02
CA ASP A 68 27.77 3.86 6.81
C ASP A 68 28.99 3.04 6.38
N LYS A 69 29.17 1.82 6.91
CA LYS A 69 30.34 1.00 6.61
C LYS A 69 30.37 0.54 5.15
N GLU A 70 29.22 0.25 4.54
CA GLU A 70 29.11 -0.15 3.13
C GLU A 70 29.30 1.06 2.21
N ILE A 71 28.81 2.23 2.64
CA ILE A 71 28.88 3.48 1.87
C ILE A 71 30.31 4.05 1.88
N GLU A 72 30.99 4.01 3.03
CA GLU A 72 32.34 4.54 3.21
C GLU A 72 33.45 3.59 2.70
N ASN A 73 33.15 2.29 2.56
CA ASN A 73 34.15 1.28 2.22
C ASN A 73 33.72 0.37 1.04
N PRO A 74 34.23 0.63 -0.18
CA PRO A 74 33.89 -0.18 -1.34
C PRO A 74 34.33 -1.65 -1.23
N ASP A 75 35.36 -1.97 -0.44
CA ASP A 75 35.78 -3.38 -0.26
C ASP A 75 34.75 -4.20 0.51
N VAL A 76 34.07 -3.59 1.49
CA VAL A 76 32.96 -4.22 2.23
C VAL A 76 31.81 -4.48 1.27
N LEU A 77 31.38 -3.46 0.53
CA LEU A 77 30.31 -3.56 -0.46
C LEU A 77 30.58 -4.67 -1.50
N LEU A 78 31.80 -4.74 -2.02
CA LEU A 78 32.19 -5.78 -2.99
C LEU A 78 32.31 -7.18 -2.36
N ALA A 79 32.67 -7.28 -1.08
CA ALA A 79 32.66 -8.55 -0.37
C ALA A 79 31.23 -9.09 -0.16
N GLU A 80 30.31 -8.22 0.27
CA GLU A 80 28.90 -8.57 0.45
C GLU A 80 28.24 -8.98 -0.87
N LEU A 81 28.51 -8.26 -1.97
CA LEU A 81 28.02 -8.66 -3.30
C LEU A 81 28.50 -10.06 -3.71
N ARG A 82 29.76 -10.41 -3.42
CA ARG A 82 30.30 -11.75 -3.70
C ARG A 82 29.62 -12.82 -2.86
N ASP A 83 29.33 -12.53 -1.59
CA ASP A 83 28.61 -13.44 -0.69
C ASP A 83 27.16 -13.66 -1.17
N LEU A 84 26.45 -12.59 -1.50
CA LEU A 84 25.11 -12.63 -2.11
C LEU A 84 25.08 -13.44 -3.41
N LYS A 85 26.04 -13.22 -4.31
CA LYS A 85 26.20 -14.01 -5.53
C LYS A 85 26.46 -15.48 -5.22
N GLY A 86 27.36 -15.74 -4.28
CA GLY A 86 27.72 -17.09 -3.82
C GLY A 86 26.54 -17.84 -3.24
N ALA A 87 25.62 -17.13 -2.56
CA ALA A 87 24.38 -17.69 -2.06
C ALA A 87 23.36 -18.03 -3.18
N GLY A 88 23.52 -17.43 -4.37
CA GLY A 88 22.73 -17.74 -5.56
C GLY A 88 21.74 -16.66 -5.98
N PHE A 89 21.79 -15.46 -5.40
CA PHE A 89 20.93 -14.34 -5.80
C PHE A 89 21.36 -13.76 -7.17
N ASP A 90 20.38 -13.40 -8.00
CA ASP A 90 20.59 -12.82 -9.33
C ASP A 90 19.96 -11.43 -9.50
N GLY A 91 19.31 -10.90 -8.46
CA GLY A 91 18.89 -9.50 -8.40
C GLY A 91 18.86 -8.96 -6.97
N LEU A 92 19.20 -7.69 -6.82
CA LEU A 92 19.33 -7.03 -5.52
C LEU A 92 18.49 -5.75 -5.50
N PHE A 93 17.58 -5.66 -4.53
CA PHE A 93 16.84 -4.44 -4.20
C PHE A 93 17.65 -3.67 -3.16
N VAL A 94 18.27 -2.58 -3.59
CA VAL A 94 19.31 -1.89 -2.82
C VAL A 94 18.74 -0.60 -2.24
N MET A 95 18.98 -0.33 -0.96
CA MET A 95 18.57 0.91 -0.30
C MET A 95 19.53 1.33 0.81
N PRO A 96 19.65 2.63 1.10
CA PRO A 96 20.20 3.07 2.38
C PRO A 96 19.28 2.65 3.52
N ARG A 97 19.85 2.09 4.60
CA ARG A 97 19.11 1.80 5.82
C ARG A 97 20.00 1.93 7.04
N ALA A 98 19.48 2.57 8.08
CA ALA A 98 20.24 2.86 9.28
C ALA A 98 21.61 3.53 8.99
N THR A 99 21.61 4.54 8.12
CA THR A 99 22.79 5.33 7.72
C THR A 99 22.60 6.82 7.94
N ARG A 100 23.70 7.52 8.21
CA ARG A 100 23.76 8.99 8.32
C ARG A 100 23.77 9.69 6.96
N TYR A 101 24.08 8.96 5.89
CA TYR A 101 24.14 9.49 4.54
C TYR A 101 22.76 9.60 3.90
N GLN A 102 22.59 10.62 3.07
CA GLN A 102 21.40 10.87 2.27
C GLN A 102 21.63 10.46 0.82
N LEU A 103 20.54 10.32 0.07
CA LEU A 103 20.59 9.97 -1.36
C LEU A 103 21.43 10.96 -2.20
N PHE A 104 21.49 12.22 -1.77
CA PHE A 104 22.17 13.32 -2.47
C PHE A 104 23.65 13.46 -2.11
N ASP A 105 24.15 12.67 -1.15
CA ASP A 105 25.53 12.81 -0.69
C ASP A 105 26.52 12.26 -1.74
N PRO A 106 27.70 12.90 -1.92
CA PRO A 106 28.73 12.42 -2.84
C PRO A 106 29.19 10.99 -2.52
N GLU A 107 29.32 10.64 -1.24
CA GLU A 107 29.71 9.31 -0.76
C GLU A 107 28.68 8.25 -1.14
N MET A 108 27.38 8.56 -0.98
CA MET A 108 26.29 7.69 -1.43
C MET A 108 26.36 7.47 -2.94
N THR A 109 26.54 8.55 -3.70
CA THR A 109 26.66 8.48 -5.18
C THR A 109 27.84 7.61 -5.62
N ALA A 110 28.98 7.74 -4.95
CA ALA A 110 30.15 6.90 -5.20
C ALA A 110 29.88 5.42 -4.89
N ALA A 111 29.23 5.11 -3.77
CA ALA A 111 28.86 3.73 -3.40
C ALA A 111 27.89 3.11 -4.42
N VAL A 112 26.86 3.86 -4.83
CA VAL A 112 25.89 3.44 -5.87
C VAL A 112 26.61 3.13 -7.18
N LYS A 113 27.57 3.98 -7.58
CA LYS A 113 28.36 3.76 -8.79
C LYS A 113 29.19 2.48 -8.73
N VAL A 114 29.92 2.27 -7.64
CA VAL A 114 30.72 1.04 -7.42
C VAL A 114 29.83 -0.20 -7.46
N ALA A 115 28.70 -0.19 -6.78
CA ALA A 115 27.76 -1.31 -6.76
C ALA A 115 27.16 -1.61 -8.14
N SER A 116 26.73 -0.56 -8.86
CA SER A 116 26.18 -0.67 -10.21
C SER A 116 27.18 -1.31 -11.18
N GLU A 117 28.44 -0.86 -11.16
CA GLU A 117 29.50 -1.42 -12.01
C GLU A 117 29.82 -2.87 -11.65
N ALA A 118 29.87 -3.17 -10.35
CA ALA A 118 30.14 -4.52 -9.87
C ALA A 118 29.00 -5.50 -10.22
N CYS A 119 27.74 -5.15 -9.94
CA CYS A 119 26.59 -6.00 -10.27
C CYS A 119 26.55 -6.33 -11.76
N ARG A 120 26.80 -5.35 -12.63
CA ARG A 120 26.86 -5.54 -14.08
C ARG A 120 27.96 -6.52 -14.50
N ARG A 121 29.16 -6.39 -13.93
CA ARG A 121 30.28 -7.31 -14.18
C ARG A 121 29.93 -8.73 -13.73
N GLU A 122 29.21 -8.84 -12.62
CA GLU A 122 28.84 -10.11 -12.02
C GLU A 122 27.57 -10.74 -12.62
N GLY A 123 26.84 -10.02 -13.49
CA GLY A 123 25.59 -10.48 -14.09
C GLY A 123 24.39 -10.47 -13.13
N ILE A 124 24.41 -9.58 -12.13
CA ILE A 124 23.35 -9.42 -11.13
C ILE A 124 22.55 -8.16 -11.46
N ALA A 125 21.22 -8.24 -11.41
CA ALA A 125 20.36 -7.09 -11.61
C ALA A 125 20.46 -6.11 -10.43
N PHE A 126 20.81 -4.86 -10.70
CA PHE A 126 20.92 -3.81 -9.69
C PHE A 126 19.68 -2.92 -9.69
N ILE A 127 18.81 -3.10 -8.68
CA ILE A 127 17.54 -2.39 -8.54
C ILE A 127 17.70 -1.37 -7.42
N TRP A 128 17.90 -0.10 -7.79
CA TRP A 128 18.22 0.97 -6.85
C TRP A 128 16.97 1.55 -6.19
N GLY A 129 17.04 1.86 -4.89
CA GLY A 129 15.91 2.34 -4.09
C GLY A 129 15.96 3.83 -3.75
N PRO A 130 15.81 4.77 -4.71
CA PRO A 130 15.82 6.20 -4.43
C PRO A 130 14.44 6.65 -3.91
N ASP A 131 14.00 6.08 -2.79
CA ASP A 131 12.75 6.48 -2.16
C ASP A 131 12.81 7.96 -1.72
N PRO A 132 11.84 8.80 -2.12
CA PRO A 132 11.82 10.22 -1.77
C PRO A 132 11.92 10.49 -0.27
N ARG A 133 11.50 9.54 0.59
CA ARG A 133 11.59 9.69 2.04
C ARG A 133 13.03 9.61 2.55
N PHE A 134 13.90 8.79 1.96
CA PHE A 134 15.34 8.80 2.28
C PHE A 134 16.03 10.10 1.82
N GLY A 135 15.47 10.79 0.83
CA GLY A 135 15.92 12.11 0.38
C GLY A 135 15.22 13.30 1.06
N ALA A 136 14.27 13.05 1.97
CA ALA A 136 13.35 14.09 2.43
C ALA A 136 14.06 15.24 3.16
N HIS A 137 15.07 14.96 3.99
CA HIS A 137 15.81 16.03 4.69
C HIS A 137 16.43 17.03 3.71
N HIS A 138 17.14 16.54 2.68
CA HIS A 138 17.72 17.39 1.64
C HIS A 138 16.64 18.21 0.94
N VAL A 139 15.58 17.55 0.47
CA VAL A 139 14.49 18.19 -0.28
C VAL A 139 13.78 19.26 0.55
N VAL A 140 13.43 18.95 1.80
CA VAL A 140 12.77 19.88 2.73
C VAL A 140 13.69 21.06 3.06
N THR A 141 14.98 20.83 3.24
CA THR A 141 15.96 21.89 3.51
C THR A 141 16.11 22.83 2.31
N GLN A 142 16.14 22.30 1.08
CA GLN A 142 16.26 23.08 -0.15
C GLN A 142 15.00 23.89 -0.47
N THR A 143 13.82 23.33 -0.23
CA THR A 143 12.54 23.97 -0.56
C THR A 143 12.00 24.83 0.58
N GLY A 144 12.42 24.57 1.82
CA GLY A 144 11.98 25.25 3.02
C GLY A 144 10.66 24.75 3.61
N TYR A 145 10.10 23.64 3.09
CA TYR A 145 8.88 23.04 3.61
C TYR A 145 8.82 21.53 3.39
N GLY A 146 8.02 20.83 4.19
CA GLY A 146 7.67 19.44 4.00
C GLY A 146 6.16 19.25 3.91
N ALA A 147 5.70 18.01 3.87
CA ALA A 147 4.26 17.72 3.88
C ALA A 147 3.59 18.31 5.12
N GLU A 148 2.38 18.83 4.96
CA GLU A 148 1.58 19.33 6.06
C GLU A 148 0.39 18.41 6.31
N VAL A 149 0.04 18.25 7.58
CA VAL A 149 -0.96 17.26 8.01
C VAL A 149 -1.94 17.87 9.02
N LEU A 150 -3.19 17.42 8.96
CA LEU A 150 -4.20 17.68 9.99
C LEU A 150 -4.23 16.50 10.95
N LEU A 151 -4.19 16.77 12.26
CA LEU A 151 -4.34 15.74 13.30
C LEU A 151 -5.69 15.90 13.99
N THR A 152 -6.59 14.92 13.84
CA THR A 152 -7.95 15.02 14.39
C THR A 152 -8.22 14.11 15.57
N GLY A 153 -7.37 13.10 15.80
CA GLY A 153 -7.44 12.23 16.98
C GLY A 153 -6.91 12.93 18.24
N ARG A 154 -7.38 12.50 19.42
CA ARG A 154 -6.88 13.00 20.71
C ARG A 154 -5.42 12.60 20.91
N ASP A 155 -5.11 11.36 20.57
CA ASP A 155 -3.78 10.78 20.64
C ASP A 155 -3.38 10.31 19.24
N PHE A 156 -2.18 10.67 18.80
CA PHE A 156 -1.71 10.40 17.45
C PHE A 156 -1.83 8.93 17.01
N MET A 157 -1.57 7.97 17.91
CA MET A 157 -1.55 6.51 17.64
C MET A 157 -2.83 5.77 18.03
N ALA A 158 -3.86 6.44 18.57
CA ALA A 158 -5.04 5.74 19.05
C ALA A 158 -5.92 5.24 17.89
N LYS A 159 -5.92 3.91 17.67
CA LYS A 159 -6.82 3.20 16.74
C LYS A 159 -7.92 2.43 17.43
N THR A 160 -7.81 2.22 18.74
CA THR A 160 -8.78 1.47 19.54
C THR A 160 -9.42 2.38 20.57
N ALA A 161 -10.74 2.25 20.69
CA ALA A 161 -11.46 2.89 21.78
C ALA A 161 -10.94 2.37 23.13
N PRO A 162 -10.88 3.22 24.17
CA PRO A 162 -10.65 2.75 25.53
C PRO A 162 -11.62 1.63 25.91
N ALA A 163 -11.13 0.60 26.59
CA ALA A 163 -11.97 -0.51 27.04
C ALA A 163 -13.18 -0.01 27.86
N GLY A 164 -14.37 -0.55 27.57
CA GLY A 164 -15.61 -0.13 28.23
C GLY A 164 -16.27 1.14 27.68
N SER A 165 -15.77 1.70 26.56
CA SER A 165 -16.42 2.82 25.89
C SER A 165 -17.84 2.44 25.44
N ALA A 166 -18.84 3.21 25.88
CA ALA A 166 -20.24 2.99 25.52
C ALA A 166 -20.51 3.19 24.01
N ASP A 167 -19.68 4.01 23.36
CA ASP A 167 -19.68 4.26 21.92
C ASP A 167 -18.23 4.23 21.42
N PRO A 168 -17.73 3.06 20.99
CA PRO A 168 -16.35 2.91 20.53
C PRO A 168 -15.99 3.81 19.34
N GLU A 169 -16.95 4.05 18.44
CA GLU A 169 -16.70 4.91 17.26
C GLU A 169 -16.48 6.37 17.69
N ARG A 170 -17.29 6.84 18.63
CA ARG A 170 -17.17 8.19 19.16
C ARG A 170 -15.97 8.36 20.08
N ALA A 171 -15.56 7.30 20.78
CA ALA A 171 -14.41 7.36 21.68
C ALA A 171 -13.08 7.64 20.96
N LEU A 172 -13.02 7.40 19.65
CA LEU A 172 -11.88 7.75 18.79
C LEU A 172 -11.93 9.20 18.27
N LEU A 173 -13.07 9.89 18.40
CA LEU A 173 -13.22 11.28 17.98
C LEU A 173 -12.74 12.23 19.07
N ASN A 174 -11.87 13.18 18.72
CA ASN A 174 -11.58 14.32 19.58
C ASN A 174 -12.64 15.40 19.39
N GLU A 175 -13.74 15.27 20.14
CA GLU A 175 -14.83 16.25 20.15
C GLU A 175 -15.09 16.79 21.56
N ALA A 176 -15.55 18.03 21.65
CA ALA A 176 -15.85 18.70 22.91
C ALA A 176 -17.30 19.20 22.91
N ARG A 177 -18.01 18.93 24.00
CA ARG A 177 -19.31 19.56 24.24
C ARG A 177 -19.10 21.05 24.56
N VAL A 178 -19.93 21.91 23.98
CA VAL A 178 -19.99 23.32 24.35
C VAL A 178 -20.72 23.45 25.69
N ASP A 179 -20.09 24.10 26.68
CA ASP A 179 -20.68 24.29 28.00
C ASP A 179 -21.76 25.39 28.00
N ALA A 180 -22.43 25.58 29.15
CA ALA A 180 -23.50 26.56 29.30
C ALA A 180 -23.04 28.02 29.11
N GLN A 181 -21.74 28.30 29.16
CA GLN A 181 -21.15 29.62 28.92
C GLN A 181 -20.68 29.78 27.46
N GLY A 182 -20.91 28.78 26.61
CA GLY A 182 -20.47 28.74 25.22
C GLY A 182 -19.02 28.27 25.06
N ARG A 183 -18.36 27.78 26.10
CA ARG A 183 -16.93 27.42 26.04
C ARG A 183 -16.72 26.00 25.56
N PHE A 184 -15.60 25.77 24.88
CA PHE A 184 -15.10 24.45 24.51
C PHE A 184 -13.58 24.40 24.64
N SER A 185 -13.03 23.19 24.80
CA SER A 185 -11.59 22.94 24.74
C SER A 185 -11.33 21.53 24.19
N LEU A 186 -10.44 21.45 23.21
CA LEU A 186 -10.01 20.23 22.54
C LEU A 186 -8.49 20.12 22.66
N ARG A 187 -8.00 19.06 23.31
CA ARG A 187 -6.55 18.80 23.45
C ARG A 187 -6.12 17.70 22.50
N TYR A 188 -5.02 17.93 21.80
CA TYR A 188 -4.42 16.98 20.84
C TYR A 188 -3.00 16.69 21.29
N ASN A 189 -2.75 15.47 21.75
CA ASN A 189 -1.42 14.99 22.05
C ASN A 189 -0.78 14.53 20.74
N TYR A 190 0.38 15.11 20.41
CA TYR A 190 1.13 14.75 19.21
C TYR A 190 2.53 14.27 19.62
N PRO A 191 3.10 13.28 18.94
CA PRO A 191 4.48 12.92 19.16
C PRO A 191 5.35 14.07 18.62
N ALA A 192 6.22 14.65 19.44
CA ALA A 192 7.23 15.57 18.91
C ALA A 192 8.09 14.88 17.83
N ARG A 193 8.32 13.57 18.01
CA ARG A 193 8.94 12.68 17.04
C ARG A 193 8.24 11.32 17.02
N ARG A 194 8.03 10.76 15.82
CA ARG A 194 7.64 9.35 15.61
C ARG A 194 8.81 8.64 14.95
N ASP A 195 9.36 7.63 15.62
CA ASP A 195 10.46 6.86 15.05
C ASP A 195 10.01 6.19 13.75
N THR A 196 10.83 6.29 12.71
CA THR A 196 10.59 5.65 11.40
C THR A 196 11.91 5.30 10.76
N HIS A 197 11.97 4.14 10.10
CA HIS A 197 13.16 3.70 9.39
C HIS A 197 13.24 4.29 7.97
N MET A 198 12.18 4.96 7.50
CA MET A 198 12.05 5.53 6.16
C MET A 198 12.68 6.93 6.01
N LEU A 199 13.13 7.52 7.10
CA LEU A 199 13.79 8.83 7.12
C LEU A 199 15.23 8.68 7.61
N THR A 200 16.17 9.40 7.00
CA THR A 200 17.57 9.44 7.42
C THR A 200 17.74 10.02 8.83
N GLU A 201 16.85 10.93 9.23
CA GLU A 201 16.75 11.46 10.60
C GLU A 201 16.09 10.47 11.59
N VAL A 202 15.81 9.24 11.16
CA VAL A 202 15.19 8.14 11.90
C VAL A 202 13.87 8.48 12.60
N SER A 203 13.28 9.62 12.28
CA SER A 203 12.06 10.10 12.91
C SER A 203 11.31 11.13 12.06
N LEU A 204 9.98 11.04 12.12
CA LEU A 204 9.04 12.01 11.57
C LEU A 204 8.74 13.06 12.65
N TRP A 205 8.95 14.33 12.34
CA TRP A 205 8.73 15.45 13.26
C TRP A 205 7.40 16.13 12.99
N PHE A 206 6.80 16.67 14.05
CA PHE A 206 5.53 17.39 13.98
C PHE A 206 5.69 18.77 14.62
N ASP A 207 5.62 19.82 13.79
CA ASP A 207 5.66 21.20 14.25
C ASP A 207 4.27 21.84 14.11
N PRO A 208 3.57 22.15 15.21
CA PRO A 208 2.24 22.76 15.12
C PRO A 208 2.32 24.19 14.55
N VAL A 209 1.53 24.44 13.51
CA VAL A 209 1.53 25.71 12.77
C VAL A 209 0.30 26.55 13.08
N GLY A 210 -0.85 25.91 13.30
CA GLY A 210 -2.11 26.62 13.52
C GLY A 210 -3.31 25.69 13.48
N VAL A 211 -4.46 26.26 13.17
CA VAL A 211 -5.73 25.53 12.98
C VAL A 211 -6.26 25.84 11.61
N ASP A 212 -6.52 24.81 10.81
CA ASP A 212 -7.06 25.02 9.46
C ASP A 212 -8.55 25.36 9.55
N ARG A 213 -9.33 24.56 10.29
CA ARG A 213 -10.75 24.82 10.57
C ARG A 213 -11.22 24.32 11.94
N VAL A 214 -12.28 24.95 12.46
CA VAL A 214 -13.04 24.51 13.64
C VAL A 214 -14.52 24.50 13.26
N PHE A 215 -15.21 23.39 13.54
CA PHE A 215 -16.63 23.26 13.25
C PHE A 215 -17.43 22.99 14.52
N ALA A 216 -18.53 23.73 14.68
CA ALA A 216 -19.56 23.43 15.66
C ALA A 216 -20.73 22.72 14.97
N TYR A 217 -21.35 21.76 15.66
CA TYR A 217 -22.50 21.01 15.13
C TYR A 217 -23.41 20.48 16.24
N GLN A 218 -24.62 20.10 15.86
CA GLN A 218 -25.59 19.41 16.71
C GLN A 218 -25.73 17.94 16.28
N ARG A 219 -26.16 17.11 17.22
CA ARG A 219 -26.46 15.69 16.97
C ARG A 219 -27.96 15.43 17.06
N GLN A 220 -28.42 14.45 16.28
CA GLN A 220 -29.77 13.90 16.33
C GLN A 220 -29.65 12.39 16.12
N ASP A 221 -30.20 11.60 17.05
CA ASP A 221 -30.16 10.13 17.01
C ASP A 221 -28.73 9.57 16.83
N GLY A 222 -27.78 10.13 17.57
CA GLY A 222 -26.35 9.78 17.51
C GLY A 222 -25.61 10.33 16.27
N ARG A 223 -26.30 10.79 15.24
CA ARG A 223 -25.69 11.30 13.99
C ARG A 223 -25.53 12.81 13.98
N VAL A 224 -24.55 13.31 13.24
CA VAL A 224 -24.35 14.76 13.06
C VAL A 224 -25.39 15.31 12.11
N ARG A 225 -26.15 16.33 12.54
CA ARG A 225 -27.12 17.02 11.68
C ARG A 225 -26.36 17.90 10.71
N ALA A 226 -26.29 17.51 9.44
CA ALA A 226 -25.48 18.21 8.42
C ALA A 226 -25.80 19.71 8.32
N ALA A 227 -27.08 20.07 8.37
CA ALA A 227 -27.54 21.46 8.34
C ALA A 227 -27.14 22.31 9.56
N SER A 228 -26.67 21.67 10.65
CA SER A 228 -26.20 22.36 11.84
C SER A 228 -24.70 22.63 11.83
N VAL A 229 -23.93 22.06 10.90
CA VAL A 229 -22.48 22.25 10.84
C VAL A 229 -22.17 23.70 10.51
N ARG A 230 -21.44 24.39 11.39
CA ARG A 230 -21.02 25.78 11.23
C ARG A 230 -19.51 25.88 11.36
N ASP A 231 -18.87 26.61 10.46
CA ASP A 231 -17.48 27.02 10.60
C ASP A 231 -17.40 28.10 11.70
N VAL A 232 -16.71 27.79 12.79
CA VAL A 232 -16.49 28.67 13.94
C VAL A 232 -15.00 29.01 14.09
N THR A 233 -14.22 28.87 13.03
CA THR A 233 -12.77 29.10 13.05
C THR A 233 -12.42 30.50 13.56
N ALA A 234 -13.21 31.53 13.27
CA ALA A 234 -12.94 32.88 13.78
C ALA A 234 -13.05 33.02 15.32
N GLN A 235 -13.67 32.06 16.01
CA GLN A 235 -13.98 32.12 17.45
C GLN A 235 -13.05 31.23 18.30
N HIS A 236 -12.01 30.65 17.70
CA HIS A 236 -11.06 29.80 18.41
C HIS A 236 -9.84 30.59 18.91
N ARG A 237 -9.13 29.94 19.83
CA ARG A 237 -7.77 30.23 20.28
C ARG A 237 -6.98 28.94 20.08
N PHE A 238 -5.70 29.11 19.74
CA PHE A 238 -4.77 28.01 19.58
C PHE A 238 -3.62 28.17 20.56
N PHE A 239 -3.42 27.16 21.38
CA PHE A 239 -2.33 27.11 22.34
C PHE A 239 -1.43 25.92 22.04
N ILE A 240 -0.11 26.15 22.09
CA ILE A 240 0.91 25.14 21.84
C ILE A 240 1.69 24.95 23.14
N ASN A 241 1.64 23.75 23.70
CA ASN A 241 2.47 23.36 24.82
C ASN A 241 3.59 22.42 24.36
N ARG A 242 4.68 23.01 23.87
CA ARG A 242 5.85 22.25 23.38
C ARG A 242 6.53 21.43 24.49
N ALA A 243 6.44 21.86 25.74
CA ALA A 243 7.06 21.12 26.85
C ALA A 243 6.34 19.80 27.16
N LEU A 244 5.04 19.73 26.86
CA LEU A 244 4.19 18.56 27.12
C LEU A 244 3.66 17.91 25.84
N ASN A 245 4.17 18.31 24.67
CA ASN A 245 3.82 17.76 23.36
C ASN A 245 2.30 17.68 23.09
N TYR A 246 1.59 18.78 23.38
CA TYR A 246 0.19 18.89 22.99
C TYR A 246 -0.14 20.28 22.45
N VAL A 247 -1.19 20.33 21.64
CA VAL A 247 -1.87 21.57 21.29
C VAL A 247 -3.29 21.57 21.83
N GLU A 248 -3.81 22.77 22.09
CA GLU A 248 -5.17 22.97 22.55
C GLU A 248 -5.89 23.97 21.64
N VAL A 249 -7.06 23.56 21.15
CA VAL A 249 -8.00 24.41 20.43
C VAL A 249 -9.18 24.67 21.35
N PHE A 250 -9.34 25.90 21.78
CA PHE A 250 -10.37 26.28 22.75
C PHE A 250 -11.00 27.62 22.37
N GLY A 251 -12.14 27.95 22.95
CA GLY A 251 -12.79 29.21 22.63
C GLY A 251 -14.12 29.38 23.33
N ARG A 252 -14.82 30.46 22.97
CA ARG A 252 -16.19 30.75 23.40
C ARG A 252 -17.02 31.05 22.16
N LEU A 253 -18.10 30.30 21.99
CA LEU A 253 -18.94 30.34 20.81
C LEU A 253 -20.23 31.10 21.10
N ASP A 254 -20.65 31.92 20.15
CA ASP A 254 -22.00 32.47 20.09
C ASP A 254 -22.85 31.61 19.14
N LEU A 255 -23.63 30.70 19.71
CA LEU A 255 -24.44 29.72 18.99
C LEU A 255 -25.90 29.80 19.44
N PRO A 256 -26.86 29.53 18.54
CA PRO A 256 -28.27 29.50 18.92
C PRO A 256 -28.53 28.37 19.94
N PRO A 257 -29.65 28.44 20.69
CA PRO A 257 -29.97 27.43 21.71
C PRO A 257 -29.91 25.99 21.18
N GLY A 258 -29.35 25.10 21.98
CA GLY A 258 -29.26 23.67 21.70
C GLY A 258 -27.98 23.04 22.25
N GLU A 259 -27.87 21.73 22.11
CA GLU A 259 -26.66 20.99 22.49
C GLU A 259 -25.66 21.00 21.33
N TRP A 260 -24.53 21.67 21.54
CA TRP A 260 -23.49 21.84 20.54
C TRP A 260 -22.23 21.07 20.89
N TRP A 261 -21.58 20.57 19.85
CA TRP A 261 -20.31 19.86 19.88
C TRP A 261 -19.33 20.56 18.95
N VAL A 262 -18.04 20.45 19.23
CA VAL A 262 -16.96 21.06 18.44
C VAL A 262 -15.94 20.01 18.06
N VAL A 263 -15.46 20.08 16.82
CA VAL A 263 -14.23 19.42 16.35
C VAL A 263 -13.31 20.46 15.74
N ALA A 264 -12.00 20.23 15.82
CA ALA A 264 -10.99 21.09 15.21
C ALA A 264 -9.97 20.29 14.39
N PHE A 265 -9.34 21.00 13.46
CA PHE A 265 -8.35 20.47 12.52
C PHE A 265 -7.02 21.23 12.70
N PRO A 266 -6.27 20.97 13.79
CA PRO A 266 -4.94 21.56 13.97
C PRO A 266 -3.99 21.08 12.87
N ARG A 267 -3.22 22.03 12.33
CA ARG A 267 -2.29 21.84 11.20
C ARG A 267 -0.86 21.74 11.71
N PHE A 268 -0.14 20.74 11.21
CA PHE A 268 1.26 20.46 11.55
C PHE A 268 2.10 20.44 10.28
N ARG A 269 3.30 21.00 10.36
CA ARG A 269 4.37 20.76 9.39
C ARG A 269 5.15 19.52 9.78
N THR A 270 5.68 18.83 8.78
CA THR A 270 6.53 17.66 8.97
C THR A 270 7.81 17.78 8.16
N ASN A 271 8.80 16.96 8.47
CA ASN A 271 10.00 16.73 7.66
C ASN A 271 9.77 15.68 6.56
N MET A 272 8.52 15.30 6.28
CA MET A 272 8.18 14.30 5.26
C MET A 272 8.16 14.91 3.85
N PHE A 273 8.46 14.09 2.86
CA PHE A 273 8.31 14.44 1.45
C PHE A 273 6.85 14.76 1.10
N ALA A 274 6.61 15.84 0.35
CA ALA A 274 5.28 16.24 -0.13
C ALA A 274 5.05 15.74 -1.57
N PHE A 275 4.33 14.62 -1.75
CA PHE A 275 4.03 14.05 -3.08
C PHE A 275 3.18 14.97 -3.97
N ASP A 276 2.46 15.93 -3.38
CA ASP A 276 1.70 16.95 -4.09
C ASP A 276 2.58 18.13 -4.53
N SER A 277 3.87 18.22 -4.16
CA SER A 277 4.75 19.33 -4.55
C SER A 277 5.53 19.04 -5.85
N PRO A 278 5.38 19.87 -6.91
CA PRO A 278 6.22 19.76 -8.11
C PRO A 278 7.69 20.07 -7.83
N GLU A 279 7.99 20.89 -6.83
CA GLU A 279 9.36 21.30 -6.51
C GLU A 279 10.13 20.16 -5.85
N HIS A 280 9.47 19.45 -4.93
CA HIS A 280 9.98 18.24 -4.32
C HIS A 280 10.24 17.15 -5.36
N GLU A 281 9.26 16.91 -6.23
CA GLU A 281 9.41 15.97 -7.35
C GLU A 281 10.58 16.33 -8.25
N ARG A 282 10.69 17.61 -8.66
CA ARG A 282 11.79 18.06 -9.53
C ARG A 282 13.16 17.77 -8.94
N LEU A 283 13.33 17.94 -7.62
CA LEU A 283 14.60 17.63 -6.95
C LEU A 283 14.90 16.13 -6.98
N MET A 284 13.90 15.28 -6.74
CA MET A 284 14.06 13.82 -6.81
C MET A 284 14.33 13.32 -8.24
N LEU A 285 13.69 13.90 -9.25
CA LEU A 285 13.99 13.56 -10.65
C LEU A 285 15.40 14.05 -11.04
N GLY A 286 15.82 15.22 -10.54
CA GLY A 286 17.17 15.74 -10.72
C GLY A 286 18.25 14.85 -10.10
N LEU A 287 17.95 14.12 -9.02
CA LEU A 287 18.86 13.10 -8.49
C LEU A 287 19.11 11.97 -9.50
N LEU A 288 18.07 11.50 -10.21
CA LEU A 288 18.23 10.48 -11.24
C LEU A 288 19.05 11.01 -12.43
N ASP A 289 18.85 12.28 -12.81
CA ASP A 289 19.68 12.94 -13.82
C ASP A 289 21.15 12.98 -13.40
N HIS A 290 21.42 13.30 -12.12
CA HIS A 290 22.76 13.30 -11.57
C HIS A 290 23.41 11.91 -11.61
N TYR A 291 22.72 10.86 -11.14
CA TYR A 291 23.22 9.49 -11.23
C TYR A 291 23.52 9.07 -12.67
N HIS A 292 22.65 9.44 -13.62
CA HIS A 292 22.90 9.18 -15.03
C HIS A 292 24.16 9.88 -15.55
N ALA A 293 24.36 11.15 -15.19
CA ALA A 293 25.54 11.92 -15.55
C ALA A 293 26.84 11.33 -14.97
N GLU A 294 26.78 10.73 -13.79
CA GLU A 294 27.89 9.99 -13.16
C GLU A 294 28.21 8.64 -13.82
N GLY A 295 27.45 8.25 -14.84
CA GLY A 295 27.63 7.00 -15.57
C GLY A 295 27.04 5.77 -14.89
N ILE A 296 26.22 5.98 -13.85
CA ILE A 296 25.55 4.92 -13.11
C ILE A 296 24.48 4.26 -13.99
N ARG A 297 24.34 2.95 -13.88
CA ARG A 297 23.32 2.17 -14.59
C ARG A 297 22.44 1.41 -13.60
N PHE A 298 21.14 1.42 -13.85
CA PHE A 298 20.16 0.68 -13.06
C PHE A 298 19.47 -0.35 -13.96
N ASP A 299 19.12 -1.50 -13.39
CA ASP A 299 18.20 -2.47 -14.00
C ASP A 299 16.76 -2.24 -13.52
N GLY A 300 16.59 -1.52 -12.41
CA GLY A 300 15.30 -1.09 -11.91
C GLY A 300 15.40 0.01 -10.87
N LEU A 301 14.25 0.61 -10.58
CA LEU A 301 14.04 1.51 -9.45
C LEU A 301 13.07 0.88 -8.45
N TRP A 302 13.10 1.33 -7.21
CA TRP A 302 12.09 0.94 -6.25
C TRP A 302 11.87 1.91 -5.11
N TRP A 303 10.64 1.97 -4.59
CA TRP A 303 10.26 2.69 -3.37
C TRP A 303 9.69 1.66 -2.38
N ASP A 304 9.85 1.89 -1.07
CA ASP A 304 9.49 0.93 -0.01
C ASP A 304 8.20 1.36 0.68
N GLU A 305 7.03 0.84 0.29
CA GLU A 305 5.72 1.27 0.85
C GLU A 305 5.41 2.76 0.57
N PRO A 306 5.34 3.20 -0.70
CA PRO A 306 5.26 4.61 -1.03
C PRO A 306 3.97 5.26 -0.54
N GLY A 307 4.08 6.45 0.05
CA GLY A 307 2.95 7.22 0.57
C GLY A 307 3.30 8.15 1.73
N TYR A 308 2.29 8.85 2.23
CA TYR A 308 2.38 9.69 3.41
C TYR A 308 2.29 8.81 4.68
N TYR A 309 3.26 8.83 5.59
CA TYR A 309 3.36 7.91 6.75
C TYR A 309 2.29 8.16 7.85
N LEU A 310 1.00 8.04 7.50
CA LEU A 310 -0.19 8.56 8.19
C LEU A 310 -1.23 7.47 8.52
N GLN A 311 -2.01 7.64 9.59
CA GLN A 311 -3.07 6.68 9.92
C GLN A 311 -4.42 7.36 10.17
N PHE A 312 -5.41 6.60 10.64
CA PHE A 312 -6.72 7.14 10.98
C PHE A 312 -6.66 8.48 11.72
N GLY A 313 -7.45 9.44 11.23
CA GLY A 313 -7.52 10.78 11.80
C GLY A 313 -6.33 11.68 11.44
N GLN A 314 -5.54 11.31 10.44
CA GLN A 314 -4.43 12.10 9.93
C GLN A 314 -4.62 12.35 8.44
N TYR A 315 -4.66 13.62 8.03
CA TYR A 315 -4.97 14.00 6.64
C TYR A 315 -3.88 14.90 6.09
N VAL A 316 -3.22 14.50 5.01
CA VAL A 316 -2.30 15.38 4.29
C VAL A 316 -3.07 16.52 3.64
N ILE A 317 -2.58 17.75 3.79
CA ILE A 317 -3.16 18.94 3.20
C ILE A 317 -2.10 19.90 2.67
N SER A 318 -2.51 20.74 1.74
CA SER A 318 -1.72 21.87 1.23
C SER A 318 -2.66 22.82 0.48
N GLU A 319 -2.20 24.03 0.18
CA GLU A 319 -2.97 24.93 -0.70
C GLU A 319 -3.22 24.30 -2.08
N ARG A 320 -2.28 23.49 -2.57
CA ARG A 320 -2.43 22.76 -3.82
C ARG A 320 -3.50 21.67 -3.72
N ILE A 321 -3.50 20.87 -2.66
CA ILE A 321 -4.54 19.85 -2.44
C ILE A 321 -5.91 20.50 -2.43
N TYR A 322 -6.10 21.62 -1.72
CA TYR A 322 -7.39 22.32 -1.70
C TYR A 322 -7.82 22.82 -3.08
N ARG A 323 -6.90 23.45 -3.83
CA ARG A 323 -7.17 23.95 -5.18
C ARG A 323 -7.49 22.82 -6.15
N ASP A 324 -6.66 21.78 -6.19
CA ASP A 324 -6.79 20.67 -7.15
C ASP A 324 -8.05 19.84 -6.82
N PHE A 325 -8.41 19.70 -5.54
CA PHE A 325 -9.67 19.10 -5.12
C PHE A 325 -10.88 19.88 -5.65
N ALA A 326 -10.91 21.19 -5.43
CA ALA A 326 -12.01 22.04 -5.90
C ALA A 326 -12.13 22.02 -7.43
N ALA A 327 -10.99 22.04 -8.13
CA ALA A 327 -10.95 21.95 -9.59
C ALA A 327 -11.45 20.60 -10.11
N LYS A 328 -11.09 19.48 -9.45
CA LYS A 328 -11.45 18.13 -9.89
C LYS A 328 -12.91 17.76 -9.56
N TYR A 329 -13.39 18.10 -8.37
CA TYR A 329 -14.69 17.62 -7.86
C TYR A 329 -15.77 18.70 -7.80
N GLY A 330 -15.44 19.96 -8.04
CA GLY A 330 -16.40 21.06 -8.15
C GLY A 330 -16.91 21.62 -6.82
N TYR A 331 -16.23 21.33 -5.69
CA TYR A 331 -16.57 21.93 -4.40
C TYR A 331 -15.34 22.09 -3.49
N ASP A 332 -15.39 23.03 -2.55
CA ASP A 332 -14.28 23.35 -1.65
C ASP A 332 -14.14 22.32 -0.52
N LEU A 333 -13.00 21.63 -0.45
CA LEU A 333 -12.68 20.70 0.63
C LEU A 333 -12.55 21.41 1.99
N ARG A 334 -12.04 22.66 2.06
CA ARG A 334 -11.90 23.38 3.34
C ARG A 334 -13.24 23.56 4.02
N ALA A 335 -14.27 23.93 3.27
CA ALA A 335 -15.64 24.05 3.75
C ALA A 335 -16.27 22.70 4.17
N ASN A 336 -15.63 21.58 3.82
CA ASN A 336 -16.14 20.22 4.03
C ASN A 336 -15.21 19.34 4.89
N LEU A 337 -14.18 19.87 5.53
CA LEU A 337 -13.25 19.08 6.36
C LEU A 337 -13.97 18.26 7.44
N ALA A 338 -15.04 18.80 8.03
CA ALA A 338 -15.87 18.07 9.00
C ALA A 338 -16.37 16.72 8.46
N ALA A 339 -16.64 16.60 7.16
CA ALA A 339 -17.13 15.36 6.55
C ALA A 339 -16.05 14.26 6.45
N LEU A 340 -14.75 14.62 6.43
CA LEU A 340 -13.67 13.64 6.55
C LEU A 340 -13.76 12.92 7.91
N LEU A 341 -14.08 13.65 8.98
CA LEU A 341 -14.09 13.14 10.36
C LEU A 341 -15.47 12.80 10.94
N LEU A 342 -16.59 13.26 10.38
CA LEU A 342 -17.93 13.08 10.98
C LEU A 342 -18.92 12.38 10.03
N PRO A 343 -19.65 11.34 10.47
CA PRO A 343 -20.75 10.79 9.69
C PRO A 343 -21.92 11.77 9.79
N LEU A 344 -22.31 12.31 8.64
CA LEU A 344 -23.40 13.25 8.51
C LEU A 344 -24.72 12.53 8.23
N ASN A 345 -25.82 13.00 8.80
CA ASN A 345 -27.16 12.41 8.64
C ASN A 345 -27.73 12.48 7.20
N ASN A 346 -27.10 13.26 6.32
CA ASN A 346 -27.42 13.35 4.89
C ASN A 346 -26.42 12.58 4.01
N ASP A 347 -25.53 11.79 4.61
CA ASP A 347 -24.56 10.93 3.92
C ASP A 347 -23.53 11.65 3.01
N ARG A 348 -23.48 12.99 2.99
CA ARG A 348 -22.51 13.76 2.18
C ARG A 348 -21.05 13.38 2.49
N HIS A 349 -20.79 12.89 3.69
CA HIS A 349 -19.47 12.43 4.10
C HIS A 349 -18.91 11.26 3.27
N LEU A 350 -19.78 10.42 2.72
CA LEU A 350 -19.36 9.30 1.86
C LEU A 350 -18.59 9.84 0.65
N ARG A 351 -19.21 10.74 -0.13
CA ARG A 351 -18.56 11.36 -1.30
C ARG A 351 -17.30 12.14 -0.93
N VAL A 352 -17.35 12.96 0.12
CA VAL A 352 -16.19 13.79 0.51
C VAL A 352 -14.95 12.94 0.82
N ARG A 353 -15.11 11.81 1.53
CA ARG A 353 -13.98 10.92 1.82
C ARG A 353 -13.49 10.19 0.58
N GLN A 354 -14.41 9.65 -0.23
CA GLN A 354 -14.07 8.99 -1.49
C GLN A 354 -13.23 9.92 -2.38
N ASP A 355 -13.73 11.13 -2.62
CA ASP A 355 -13.07 12.12 -3.50
C ASP A 355 -11.69 12.54 -2.93
N TYR A 356 -11.58 12.68 -1.60
CA TYR A 356 -10.32 13.03 -0.93
C TYR A 356 -9.26 11.93 -1.09
N PHE A 357 -9.59 10.69 -0.71
CA PHE A 357 -8.63 9.59 -0.79
C PHE A 357 -8.22 9.30 -2.23
N GLN A 358 -9.13 9.43 -3.20
CA GLN A 358 -8.80 9.32 -4.62
C GLN A 358 -7.79 10.40 -5.07
N LEU A 359 -7.93 11.64 -4.59
CA LEU A 359 -6.96 12.69 -4.91
C LEU A 359 -5.58 12.43 -4.27
N VAL A 360 -5.53 11.99 -3.03
CA VAL A 360 -4.25 11.66 -2.36
C VAL A 360 -3.54 10.53 -3.11
N MET A 361 -4.28 9.49 -3.51
CA MET A 361 -3.75 8.40 -4.34
C MET A 361 -3.25 8.89 -5.71
N ASP A 362 -3.91 9.88 -6.34
CA ASP A 362 -3.42 10.46 -7.60
C ASP A 362 -2.00 11.03 -7.47
N TYR A 363 -1.68 11.66 -6.32
CA TYR A 363 -0.36 12.25 -6.11
C TYR A 363 0.72 11.19 -5.91
N VAL A 364 0.47 10.19 -5.06
CA VAL A 364 1.44 9.12 -4.77
C VAL A 364 1.71 8.28 -6.02
N PHE A 365 0.68 7.67 -6.61
CA PHE A 365 0.83 6.87 -7.83
C PHE A 365 1.35 7.70 -9.00
N GLY A 366 0.93 8.96 -9.09
CA GLY A 366 1.41 9.88 -10.11
C GLY A 366 2.92 10.15 -10.00
N ALA A 367 3.43 10.34 -8.78
CA ALA A 367 4.86 10.56 -8.53
C ALA A 367 5.68 9.31 -8.90
N GLU A 368 5.22 8.11 -8.52
CA GLU A 368 5.87 6.84 -8.89
C GLU A 368 5.91 6.67 -10.42
N GLN A 369 4.78 6.88 -11.11
CA GLN A 369 4.72 6.75 -12.57
C GLN A 369 5.66 7.74 -13.27
N ARG A 370 5.75 8.97 -12.77
CA ARG A 370 6.66 9.99 -13.34
C ARG A 370 8.12 9.64 -13.06
N ALA A 371 8.46 9.17 -11.86
CA ALA A 371 9.79 8.68 -11.53
C ALA A 371 10.21 7.49 -12.40
N TRP A 372 9.32 6.51 -12.59
CA TRP A 372 9.59 5.35 -13.43
C TRP A 372 9.81 5.75 -14.90
N ARG A 373 8.92 6.56 -15.48
CA ARG A 373 9.06 7.04 -16.87
C ARG A 373 10.34 7.88 -17.06
N HIS A 374 10.66 8.72 -16.08
CA HIS A 374 11.90 9.51 -16.12
C HIS A 374 13.13 8.60 -16.04
N GLY A 375 13.10 7.60 -15.16
CA GLY A 375 14.12 6.56 -15.10
C GLY A 375 14.26 5.82 -16.43
N GLU A 376 13.16 5.39 -17.06
CA GLU A 376 13.23 4.66 -18.33
C GLU A 376 13.84 5.50 -19.46
N LYS A 377 13.57 6.81 -19.47
CA LYS A 377 14.17 7.75 -20.42
C LYS A 377 15.71 7.82 -20.26
N LEU A 378 16.22 7.74 -19.04
CA LEU A 378 17.65 7.86 -18.74
C LEU A 378 18.40 6.53 -18.88
N PHE A 379 17.81 5.45 -18.38
CA PHE A 379 18.50 4.17 -18.18
C PHE A 379 18.04 3.07 -19.14
N GLY A 380 17.04 3.34 -19.98
CA GLY A 380 16.42 2.34 -20.86
C GLY A 380 15.30 1.58 -20.14
N PRO A 381 14.83 0.44 -20.65
CA PRO A 381 13.78 -0.33 -19.98
C PRO A 381 14.19 -0.70 -18.55
N LEU A 382 13.41 -0.27 -17.57
CA LEU A 382 13.66 -0.48 -16.15
C LEU A 382 12.55 -1.30 -15.50
N ARG A 383 12.92 -2.07 -14.47
CA ARG A 383 11.96 -2.55 -13.46
C ARG A 383 11.53 -1.41 -12.52
N MET A 384 10.40 -1.59 -11.85
CA MET A 384 9.87 -0.65 -10.85
C MET A 384 9.08 -1.37 -9.77
N GLY A 385 9.49 -1.29 -8.50
CA GLY A 385 8.64 -1.70 -7.37
C GLY A 385 9.45 -1.97 -6.11
N ILE A 386 8.95 -1.77 -4.87
CA ILE A 386 7.97 -2.73 -4.32
C ILE A 386 6.82 -2.12 -3.48
N HIS A 387 5.73 -2.89 -3.55
CA HIS A 387 4.38 -2.84 -3.00
C HIS A 387 3.78 -1.61 -2.29
N HIS A 388 2.51 -1.39 -2.62
CA HIS A 388 1.61 -0.43 -1.98
C HIS A 388 0.92 -0.94 -0.72
N ASN A 389 0.95 -2.25 -0.45
CA ASN A 389 0.39 -2.81 0.78
C ASN A 389 1.42 -2.62 1.91
N TRP A 390 1.22 -1.67 2.82
CA TRP A 390 2.16 -1.46 3.93
C TRP A 390 1.75 -2.23 5.19
N HIS A 391 0.51 -2.04 5.64
CA HIS A 391 0.00 -2.75 6.83
C HIS A 391 -1.30 -3.47 6.50
N SER A 392 -2.32 -2.65 6.28
CA SER A 392 -3.65 -3.08 5.92
C SER A 392 -4.22 -2.04 4.99
N LEU A 393 -5.16 -2.45 4.14
CA LEU A 393 -5.78 -1.53 3.19
C LEU A 393 -6.36 -0.27 3.84
N PRO A 394 -6.99 -0.32 5.04
CA PRO A 394 -7.43 0.88 5.75
C PRO A 394 -6.32 1.91 6.03
N ASP A 395 -5.17 1.49 6.57
CA ASP A 395 -4.03 2.40 6.78
C ASP A 395 -3.51 2.96 5.45
N ASN A 396 -3.47 2.13 4.41
CA ASN A 396 -2.98 2.53 3.10
C ASN A 396 -3.87 3.60 2.44
N LEU A 397 -5.12 3.78 2.88
CA LEU A 397 -5.96 4.89 2.41
C LEU A 397 -5.37 6.23 2.87
N TYR A 398 -4.98 6.31 4.15
CA TYR A 398 -4.36 7.50 4.73
C TYR A 398 -2.97 7.75 4.15
N HIS A 399 -2.28 6.68 3.74
CA HIS A 399 -1.00 6.79 3.04
C HIS A 399 -1.12 7.31 1.61
N GLY A 400 -2.28 7.12 0.97
CA GLY A 400 -2.46 7.39 -0.46
C GLY A 400 -2.01 6.23 -1.35
N SER A 401 -2.03 4.99 -0.85
CA SER A 401 -1.58 3.80 -1.58
C SER A 401 -2.58 2.64 -1.58
N ALA A 402 -3.82 2.82 -1.10
CA ALA A 402 -4.77 1.71 -0.90
C ALA A 402 -5.25 0.98 -2.16
N ASP A 403 -5.39 1.64 -3.30
CA ASP A 403 -5.80 0.96 -4.54
C ASP A 403 -4.58 0.33 -5.23
N TYR A 404 -4.18 -0.85 -4.74
CA TYR A 404 -3.02 -1.58 -5.25
C TYR A 404 -3.14 -1.89 -6.76
N TRP A 405 -4.37 -2.08 -7.26
CA TRP A 405 -4.62 -2.40 -8.66
C TRP A 405 -4.42 -1.20 -9.57
N ARG A 406 -4.79 -0.01 -9.10
CA ARG A 406 -4.37 1.23 -9.74
C ARG A 406 -2.85 1.41 -9.67
N GLY A 407 -2.25 1.06 -8.53
CA GLY A 407 -0.81 1.05 -8.33
C GLY A 407 -0.04 0.11 -9.27
N VAL A 408 -0.66 -0.93 -9.83
CA VAL A 408 -0.03 -1.80 -10.85
C VAL A 408 0.44 -1.04 -12.08
N ASP A 409 -0.15 0.13 -12.38
CA ASP A 409 0.30 0.98 -13.48
C ASP A 409 1.57 1.79 -13.13
N SER A 410 2.02 1.75 -11.87
CA SER A 410 3.26 2.38 -11.38
C SER A 410 4.36 1.39 -10.98
N VAL A 411 4.14 0.08 -11.14
CA VAL A 411 5.13 -0.99 -10.85
C VAL A 411 5.21 -2.03 -11.98
N ASP A 412 6.30 -2.79 -12.08
CA ASP A 412 6.49 -3.78 -13.15
C ASP A 412 5.84 -5.15 -12.88
N ALA A 413 5.60 -5.49 -11.61
CA ALA A 413 5.07 -6.79 -11.17
C ALA A 413 4.01 -6.65 -10.08
N GLY A 414 3.41 -7.76 -9.67
CA GLY A 414 2.58 -7.80 -8.46
C GLY A 414 3.47 -7.96 -7.24
N TYR A 415 3.41 -7.02 -6.30
CA TYR A 415 4.20 -7.08 -5.07
C TYR A 415 3.25 -7.09 -3.88
N THR A 416 3.49 -7.98 -2.93
CA THR A 416 2.90 -7.90 -1.59
C THR A 416 3.92 -8.25 -0.51
N ASP A 417 3.56 -7.98 0.74
CA ASP A 417 4.31 -8.36 1.92
C ASP A 417 3.45 -8.72 3.13
N ASP A 418 4.12 -9.24 4.18
CA ASP A 418 3.55 -9.39 5.51
C ASP A 418 4.66 -9.44 6.57
N SER A 419 4.39 -8.87 7.74
CA SER A 419 5.39 -8.51 8.75
C SER A 419 5.84 -9.65 9.69
N GLY A 420 5.33 -10.89 9.57
CA GLY A 420 5.64 -11.95 10.53
C GLY A 420 5.51 -13.39 10.02
N PHE A 421 6.66 -14.04 9.80
CA PHE A 421 6.82 -15.45 9.41
C PHE A 421 6.29 -16.42 10.48
N GLU A 422 6.61 -16.15 11.73
CA GLU A 422 6.35 -16.95 12.93
C GLU A 422 4.85 -17.00 13.27
N GLY A 423 4.15 -15.90 12.96
CA GLY A 423 2.70 -15.78 13.16
C GLY A 423 1.90 -16.78 12.35
N TYR A 424 2.43 -17.28 11.22
CA TYR A 424 1.80 -18.35 10.44
C TYR A 424 1.85 -19.68 11.19
N PHE A 425 3.04 -20.00 11.71
CA PHE A 425 3.33 -21.28 12.35
C PHE A 425 2.60 -21.44 13.68
N THR A 426 2.53 -20.35 14.44
CA THR A 426 1.91 -20.32 15.77
C THR A 426 0.45 -19.87 15.74
N GLY A 427 -0.02 -19.34 14.60
CA GLY A 427 -1.35 -18.76 14.46
C GLY A 427 -2.48 -19.78 14.30
N SER A 428 -3.69 -19.30 14.56
CA SER A 428 -4.92 -20.02 14.24
C SER A 428 -5.07 -20.23 12.72
N LEU A 429 -6.01 -21.10 12.32
CA LEU A 429 -6.35 -21.27 10.91
C LEU A 429 -6.78 -19.93 10.27
N GLU A 430 -7.51 -19.08 11.00
CA GLU A 430 -7.88 -17.75 10.50
C GLU A 430 -6.66 -16.91 10.13
N ARG A 431 -5.64 -16.88 11.01
CA ARG A 431 -4.40 -16.15 10.73
C ARG A 431 -3.67 -16.70 9.52
N LYS A 432 -3.64 -18.02 9.35
CA LYS A 432 -3.05 -18.68 8.17
C LYS A 432 -3.74 -18.26 6.88
N LEU A 433 -5.08 -18.23 6.87
CA LEU A 433 -5.86 -17.78 5.72
C LEU A 433 -5.62 -16.29 5.41
N GLU A 434 -5.59 -15.43 6.44
CA GLU A 434 -5.26 -14.01 6.26
C GLU A 434 -3.90 -13.82 5.59
N GLN A 435 -2.88 -14.56 6.00
CA GLN A 435 -1.53 -14.43 5.42
C GLN A 435 -1.44 -14.98 4.00
N VAL A 436 -2.12 -16.11 3.70
CA VAL A 436 -2.19 -16.65 2.34
C VAL A 436 -2.91 -15.71 1.38
N SER A 437 -3.81 -14.86 1.89
CA SER A 437 -4.46 -13.84 1.06
C SER A 437 -3.48 -12.91 0.36
N TYR A 438 -2.32 -12.60 0.96
CA TYR A 438 -1.31 -11.73 0.35
C TYR A 438 -0.60 -12.41 -0.82
N LEU A 439 -0.40 -13.73 -0.79
CA LEU A 439 0.14 -14.50 -1.91
C LEU A 439 -0.82 -14.53 -3.10
N VAL A 440 -2.12 -14.71 -2.82
CA VAL A 440 -3.18 -14.63 -3.83
C VAL A 440 -3.26 -13.22 -4.41
N GLN A 441 -3.19 -12.19 -3.56
CA GLN A 441 -3.17 -10.79 -3.99
C GLN A 441 -1.96 -10.49 -4.88
N ALA A 442 -0.74 -10.90 -4.53
CA ALA A 442 0.43 -10.68 -5.39
C ALA A 442 0.30 -11.39 -6.75
N ALA A 443 -0.22 -12.62 -6.80
CA ALA A 443 -0.53 -13.30 -8.06
C ALA A 443 -1.57 -12.53 -8.88
N SER A 444 -2.59 -11.99 -8.22
CA SER A 444 -3.63 -11.17 -8.85
C SER A 444 -3.07 -9.88 -9.46
N LEU A 445 -2.28 -9.13 -8.68
CA LEU A 445 -1.61 -7.91 -9.13
C LEU A 445 -0.64 -8.22 -10.27
N GLY A 446 0.11 -9.32 -10.14
CA GLY A 446 1.02 -9.83 -11.15
C GLY A 446 0.32 -10.05 -12.48
N ARG A 447 -0.90 -10.62 -12.47
CA ARG A 447 -1.67 -10.85 -13.71
C ARG A 447 -1.99 -9.57 -14.46
N PHE A 448 -2.19 -8.46 -13.76
CA PHE A 448 -2.47 -7.17 -14.38
C PHE A 448 -1.23 -6.35 -14.68
N SER A 449 -0.09 -6.68 -14.07
CA SER A 449 1.19 -6.00 -14.26
C SER A 449 1.78 -6.18 -15.67
N ARG A 450 2.82 -5.39 -15.98
CA ARG A 450 3.57 -5.46 -17.23
C ARG A 450 4.36 -6.77 -17.37
N SER A 451 5.00 -7.22 -16.30
CA SER A 451 5.87 -8.41 -16.32
C SER A 451 5.11 -9.74 -16.24
N LYS A 452 3.86 -9.72 -15.75
CA LYS A 452 3.10 -10.92 -15.39
C LYS A 452 3.77 -11.77 -14.31
N GLN A 453 4.64 -11.16 -13.50
CA GLN A 453 5.31 -11.79 -12.37
C GLN A 453 4.67 -11.34 -11.05
N ALA A 454 4.83 -12.16 -10.02
CA ALA A 454 4.39 -11.87 -8.66
C ALA A 454 5.56 -12.08 -7.69
N PHE A 455 5.68 -11.21 -6.70
CA PHE A 455 6.71 -11.21 -5.67
C PHE A 455 6.03 -11.10 -4.31
N TYR A 456 6.55 -11.88 -3.37
CA TYR A 456 6.12 -11.82 -1.98
C TYR A 456 7.33 -11.60 -1.08
N ASN A 457 7.24 -10.54 -0.28
CA ASN A 457 8.22 -10.16 0.70
C ASN A 457 7.77 -10.55 2.12
N ARG A 458 8.70 -10.91 2.99
CA ARG A 458 8.39 -11.29 4.37
C ARG A 458 9.44 -10.79 5.34
N TRP A 459 9.03 -9.95 6.28
CA TRP A 459 9.93 -9.25 7.23
C TRP A 459 10.15 -9.97 8.57
N GLY A 460 9.60 -11.18 8.77
CA GLY A 460 9.84 -11.96 10.00
C GLY A 460 11.29 -12.42 10.10
N VAL A 461 11.78 -12.67 11.31
CA VAL A 461 13.22 -12.53 11.63
C VAL A 461 13.70 -13.30 12.86
N ASN A 462 12.77 -13.85 13.64
CA ASN A 462 13.02 -14.57 14.88
C ASN A 462 12.45 -15.99 14.74
N TYR A 463 12.87 -16.68 13.68
CA TYR A 463 12.42 -18.04 13.39
C TYR A 463 13.58 -19.04 13.34
N GLY A 464 13.23 -20.29 13.64
CA GLY A 464 14.05 -21.45 13.29
C GLY A 464 13.98 -21.77 11.79
N PRO A 465 14.82 -22.70 11.30
CA PRO A 465 14.90 -23.06 9.89
C PRO A 465 13.62 -23.65 9.30
N GLU A 466 12.72 -24.18 10.15
CA GLU A 466 11.44 -24.75 9.74
C GLU A 466 10.51 -23.73 9.06
N VAL A 467 10.58 -22.47 9.47
CA VAL A 467 9.66 -21.44 8.99
C VAL A 467 9.94 -21.03 7.55
N PRO A 468 11.14 -20.52 7.19
CA PRO A 468 11.47 -20.19 5.82
C PRO A 468 11.45 -21.43 4.91
N ALA A 469 11.73 -22.64 5.42
CA ALA A 469 11.62 -23.86 4.62
C ALA A 469 10.17 -24.10 4.14
N TYR A 470 9.18 -23.93 5.02
CA TYR A 470 7.76 -24.03 4.64
C TYR A 470 7.35 -22.92 3.66
N PHE A 471 7.79 -21.68 3.89
CA PHE A 471 7.47 -20.58 2.97
C PHE A 471 8.13 -20.73 1.60
N ASN A 472 9.33 -21.31 1.54
CA ASN A 472 10.00 -21.64 0.28
C ASN A 472 9.18 -22.63 -0.59
N ASP A 473 8.21 -23.32 0.00
CA ASP A 473 7.23 -24.17 -0.69
C ASP A 473 5.89 -23.45 -0.92
N LEU A 474 5.45 -22.66 0.06
CA LEU A 474 4.16 -21.95 -0.01
C LEU A 474 4.16 -20.83 -1.06
N MET A 475 5.25 -20.09 -1.24
CA MET A 475 5.32 -19.05 -2.27
C MET A 475 5.21 -19.62 -3.70
N PRO A 476 5.99 -20.65 -4.09
CA PRO A 476 5.85 -21.27 -5.39
C PRO A 476 4.47 -21.89 -5.67
N LEU A 477 3.73 -22.34 -4.64
CA LEU A 477 2.34 -22.80 -4.79
C LEU A 477 1.48 -21.76 -5.53
N PHE A 478 1.72 -20.48 -5.27
CA PHE A 478 1.01 -19.36 -5.89
C PHE A 478 1.82 -18.68 -7.01
N SER A 479 2.92 -19.28 -7.46
CA SER A 479 3.89 -18.69 -8.41
C SER A 479 4.44 -17.34 -7.96
N ASN A 480 4.54 -17.13 -6.66
CA ASN A 480 5.21 -15.96 -6.10
C ASN A 480 6.71 -16.19 -6.06
N GLN A 481 7.46 -15.24 -6.58
CA GLN A 481 8.91 -15.16 -6.42
C GLN A 481 9.20 -14.64 -5.01
N TRP A 482 10.25 -15.20 -4.43
CA TRP A 482 10.66 -14.80 -3.10
C TRP A 482 11.52 -13.53 -3.21
N LEU A 483 11.09 -12.48 -2.51
CA LEU A 483 11.91 -11.33 -2.19
C LEU A 483 12.36 -11.45 -0.74
N GLN A 484 13.66 -11.70 -0.56
CA GLN A 484 14.20 -12.09 0.74
C GLN A 484 14.47 -10.88 1.62
N HIS A 485 14.15 -11.06 2.89
CA HIS A 485 14.51 -10.13 3.95
C HIS A 485 16.01 -9.98 4.11
N SER A 486 16.43 -8.83 4.64
CA SER A 486 17.60 -8.14 4.12
C SER A 486 18.94 -8.72 4.52
N TYR A 487 19.89 -8.59 3.59
CA TYR A 487 21.33 -8.60 3.82
C TYR A 487 21.76 -7.23 4.34
N GLY A 488 22.33 -7.20 5.54
CA GLY A 488 22.64 -5.99 6.31
C GLY A 488 21.63 -5.69 7.42
N SER A 489 21.72 -4.50 8.01
CA SER A 489 20.91 -4.12 9.16
C SER A 489 19.44 -3.91 8.80
N THR A 490 18.56 -4.47 9.62
CA THR A 490 17.10 -4.37 9.49
C THR A 490 16.52 -3.27 10.39
N GLY A 491 17.34 -2.72 11.29
CA GLY A 491 16.94 -1.72 12.29
C GLY A 491 17.00 -0.28 11.80
N ALA A 492 16.81 0.65 12.74
CA ALA A 492 17.04 2.08 12.59
C ALA A 492 18.36 2.47 13.29
N ILE A 493 18.99 3.60 12.93
CA ILE A 493 20.13 4.14 13.69
C ILE A 493 19.74 4.33 15.15
N GLY A 494 20.49 3.71 16.06
CA GLY A 494 20.23 3.80 17.50
C GLY A 494 18.95 3.10 17.97
N GLY A 495 18.21 2.47 17.05
CA GLY A 495 17.03 1.65 17.35
C GLY A 495 17.41 0.19 17.56
N GLY A 496 16.51 -0.57 18.21
CA GLY A 496 16.64 -2.01 18.31
C GLY A 496 16.55 -2.69 16.94
N ARG A 497 17.21 -3.85 16.79
CA ARG A 497 17.02 -4.77 15.65
C ARG A 497 15.68 -5.52 15.80
N ASN A 498 14.57 -4.79 15.82
CA ASN A 498 13.23 -5.37 16.01
C ASN A 498 12.83 -6.31 14.87
N PHE A 499 13.49 -6.16 13.71
CA PHE A 499 13.44 -7.04 12.56
C PHE A 499 14.69 -7.95 12.51
N GLY A 500 15.17 -8.41 13.67
CA GLY A 500 16.25 -9.41 13.85
C GLY A 500 17.60 -9.09 13.22
N PRO A 501 18.51 -10.07 13.17
CA PRO A 501 19.92 -9.78 12.92
C PRO A 501 20.23 -9.34 11.48
N GLY A 502 19.36 -9.67 10.52
CA GLY A 502 19.66 -9.58 9.09
C GLY A 502 20.58 -10.70 8.62
N PHE A 503 20.76 -10.86 7.31
CA PHE A 503 21.79 -11.72 6.74
C PHE A 503 23.13 -10.97 6.64
N PRO A 504 24.28 -11.66 6.75
CA PRO A 504 24.46 -13.11 6.90
C PRO A 504 24.35 -13.61 8.36
N ASP A 505 24.12 -12.72 9.34
CA ASP A 505 24.12 -13.04 10.77
C ASP A 505 22.96 -13.97 11.20
N HIS A 506 21.89 -14.07 10.40
CA HIS A 506 20.78 -14.97 10.69
C HIS A 506 21.18 -16.45 10.51
N VAL A 507 20.76 -17.30 11.45
CA VAL A 507 21.06 -18.76 11.50
C VAL A 507 20.63 -19.56 10.26
N THR A 508 19.88 -18.97 9.34
CA THR A 508 19.37 -19.61 8.13
C THR A 508 20.15 -19.23 6.88
N TRP A 509 21.12 -18.30 6.97
CA TRP A 509 21.99 -17.92 5.85
C TRP A 509 22.61 -19.13 5.14
N PRO A 510 23.17 -20.13 5.86
CA PRO A 510 23.80 -21.28 5.19
C PRO A 510 22.80 -22.19 4.45
N LEU A 511 21.50 -22.05 4.71
CA LEU A 511 20.44 -22.88 4.12
C LEU A 511 19.84 -22.27 2.85
N LEU A 512 19.97 -20.94 2.67
CA LEU A 512 19.40 -20.22 1.53
C LEU A 512 19.79 -20.80 0.16
N PRO A 513 21.06 -21.20 -0.10
CA PRO A 513 21.42 -21.73 -1.42
C PRO A 513 20.60 -22.96 -1.83
N GLY A 514 20.33 -23.86 -0.87
CA GLY A 514 19.52 -25.05 -1.09
C GLY A 514 18.05 -24.71 -1.35
N TRP A 515 17.51 -23.71 -0.68
CA TRP A 515 16.15 -23.22 -0.89
C TRP A 515 15.98 -22.52 -2.23
N ILE A 516 16.95 -21.68 -2.64
CA ILE A 516 16.97 -21.04 -3.96
C ILE A 516 16.99 -22.10 -5.06
N GLU A 517 17.79 -23.16 -4.91
CA GLU A 517 17.83 -24.26 -5.88
C GLU A 517 16.51 -25.06 -5.92
N LYS A 518 15.86 -25.29 -4.77
CA LYS A 518 14.51 -25.89 -4.75
C LYS A 518 13.53 -25.02 -5.55
N THR A 519 13.54 -23.72 -5.32
CA THR A 519 12.67 -22.74 -6.00
C THR A 519 12.96 -22.72 -7.50
N ARG A 520 14.23 -22.78 -7.95
CA ARG A 520 14.60 -22.90 -9.36
C ARG A 520 14.04 -24.16 -10.02
N ARG A 521 14.04 -25.30 -9.32
CA ARG A 521 13.42 -26.54 -9.84
C ARG A 521 11.91 -26.39 -10.02
N VAL A 522 11.21 -25.76 -9.06
CA VAL A 522 9.77 -25.47 -9.20
C VAL A 522 9.52 -24.56 -10.41
N HIS A 523 10.36 -23.56 -10.62
CA HIS A 523 10.30 -22.68 -11.78
C HIS A 523 10.58 -23.41 -13.10
N ALA A 524 11.54 -24.33 -13.14
CA ALA A 524 11.79 -25.14 -14.32
C ALA A 524 10.57 -26.02 -14.70
N ILE A 525 9.78 -26.47 -13.72
CA ILE A 525 8.56 -27.26 -13.95
C ILE A 525 7.39 -26.38 -14.41
N THR A 526 7.12 -25.29 -13.68
CA THR A 526 5.88 -24.50 -13.82
C THR A 526 6.03 -23.25 -14.68
N GLY A 527 7.27 -22.82 -14.93
CA GLY A 527 7.60 -21.52 -15.51
C GLY A 527 7.17 -20.32 -14.66
N TYR A 528 6.72 -20.55 -13.41
CA TYR A 528 6.04 -19.55 -12.56
C TYR A 528 4.91 -18.82 -13.31
N ARG A 529 4.22 -19.53 -14.20
CA ARG A 529 2.99 -19.03 -14.79
C ARG A 529 1.97 -18.90 -13.66
N LEU A 530 1.37 -17.73 -13.54
CA LEU A 530 0.40 -17.46 -12.48
C LEU A 530 -0.74 -18.49 -12.50
N PRO A 531 -1.25 -18.90 -11.33
CA PRO A 531 -2.36 -19.86 -11.25
C PRO A 531 -3.57 -19.39 -12.06
N VAL A 532 -4.39 -20.33 -12.55
CA VAL A 532 -5.64 -20.01 -13.24
C VAL A 532 -6.58 -19.31 -12.26
N ALA A 533 -7.28 -18.27 -12.68
CA ALA A 533 -8.29 -17.62 -11.87
C ALA A 533 -9.59 -17.46 -12.66
N GLU A 534 -10.65 -18.11 -12.21
CA GLU A 534 -11.98 -18.06 -12.85
C GLU A 534 -13.00 -17.24 -12.05
N VAL A 535 -12.63 -16.88 -10.82
CA VAL A 535 -13.43 -16.08 -9.90
C VAL A 535 -12.72 -14.75 -9.63
N ALA A 536 -13.47 -13.65 -9.63
CA ALA A 536 -12.99 -12.36 -9.16
C ALA A 536 -13.53 -12.06 -7.76
N VAL A 537 -12.66 -11.71 -6.81
CA VAL A 537 -13.06 -11.17 -5.50
C VAL A 537 -12.82 -9.66 -5.51
N VAL A 538 -13.89 -8.88 -5.42
CA VAL A 538 -13.81 -7.41 -5.53
C VAL A 538 -13.61 -6.81 -4.15
N TYR A 539 -12.49 -6.14 -3.92
CA TYR A 539 -12.22 -5.44 -2.68
C TYR A 539 -13.12 -4.19 -2.58
N PRO A 540 -13.87 -4.00 -1.47
CA PRO A 540 -14.87 -2.94 -1.35
C PRO A 540 -14.22 -1.59 -1.00
N LEU A 541 -13.40 -1.04 -1.91
CA LEU A 541 -12.62 0.18 -1.68
C LEU A 541 -13.49 1.37 -1.29
N SER A 542 -14.68 1.51 -1.88
CA SER A 542 -15.62 2.58 -1.51
C SER A 542 -16.13 2.43 -0.08
N THR A 543 -16.36 1.20 0.39
CA THR A 543 -16.68 0.96 1.82
C THR A 543 -15.52 1.38 2.70
N PHE A 544 -14.27 1.01 2.36
CA PHE A 544 -13.12 1.38 3.18
C PHE A 544 -12.89 2.89 3.21
N ALA A 545 -12.91 3.55 2.05
CA ALA A 545 -12.72 5.00 1.93
C ALA A 545 -13.79 5.80 2.68
N THR A 546 -15.02 5.29 2.73
CA THR A 546 -16.13 5.96 3.41
C THR A 546 -16.32 5.52 4.86
N GLY A 547 -15.76 4.37 5.23
CA GLY A 547 -15.78 3.78 6.57
C GLY A 547 -14.77 4.40 7.52
N ARG A 548 -14.51 3.70 8.63
CA ARG A 548 -13.60 4.07 9.72
C ARG A 548 -13.11 2.87 10.52
N GLU A 549 -12.03 3.07 11.24
CA GLU A 549 -11.45 2.14 12.20
C GLU A 549 -12.26 2.18 13.52
N PRO A 550 -12.38 1.04 14.22
CA PRO A 550 -11.80 -0.28 13.90
C PRO A 550 -12.67 -1.13 12.94
N ALA A 551 -13.81 -0.61 12.47
CA ALA A 551 -14.72 -1.39 11.61
C ALA A 551 -14.07 -1.79 10.27
N ASN A 552 -13.31 -0.87 9.68
CA ASN A 552 -12.52 -1.12 8.48
C ASN A 552 -11.47 -2.22 8.69
N ASP A 553 -10.73 -2.19 9.81
CA ASP A 553 -9.76 -3.23 10.17
C ASP A 553 -10.42 -4.60 10.31
N GLY A 554 -11.57 -4.65 10.99
CA GLY A 554 -12.36 -5.87 11.11
C GLY A 554 -12.83 -6.39 9.76
N LEU A 555 -13.26 -5.50 8.85
CA LEU A 555 -13.72 -5.88 7.52
C LEU A 555 -12.58 -6.40 6.64
N ILE A 556 -11.44 -5.71 6.56
CA ILE A 556 -10.31 -6.16 5.72
C ILE A 556 -9.77 -7.51 6.19
N ASN A 557 -9.72 -7.76 7.51
CA ASN A 557 -9.31 -9.06 8.03
C ASN A 557 -10.27 -10.18 7.57
N ARG A 558 -11.60 -9.94 7.61
CA ARG A 558 -12.58 -10.90 7.09
C ARG A 558 -12.45 -11.10 5.57
N VAL A 559 -12.24 -10.03 4.80
CA VAL A 559 -12.01 -10.13 3.34
C VAL A 559 -10.75 -10.94 3.04
N ASN A 560 -9.65 -10.70 3.76
CA ASN A 560 -8.42 -11.45 3.60
C ASN A 560 -8.60 -12.94 3.95
N ARG A 561 -9.34 -13.26 5.03
CA ARG A 561 -9.71 -14.67 5.32
C ARG A 561 -10.48 -15.32 4.18
N LEU A 562 -11.45 -14.61 3.59
CA LEU A 562 -12.21 -15.11 2.46
C LEU A 562 -11.28 -15.43 1.29
N VAL A 563 -10.40 -14.49 0.91
CA VAL A 563 -9.45 -14.67 -0.19
C VAL A 563 -8.50 -15.85 0.08
N GLY A 564 -7.96 -15.97 1.29
CA GLY A 564 -7.11 -17.10 1.68
C GLY A 564 -7.84 -18.44 1.77
N ALA A 565 -9.14 -18.44 2.05
CA ALA A 565 -9.96 -19.65 2.08
C ALA A 565 -10.20 -20.24 0.68
N MET A 566 -10.16 -19.42 -0.38
CA MET A 566 -10.41 -19.86 -1.76
C MET A 566 -9.54 -21.06 -2.17
N PRO A 567 -8.19 -21.00 -2.10
CA PRO A 567 -7.34 -22.14 -2.45
C PRO A 567 -7.53 -23.36 -1.52
N ALA A 568 -7.92 -23.15 -0.26
CA ALA A 568 -8.24 -24.24 0.67
C ALA A 568 -9.60 -24.91 0.36
N ALA A 569 -10.50 -24.20 -0.32
CA ALA A 569 -11.76 -24.71 -0.85
C ALA A 569 -11.63 -25.24 -2.29
N GLY A 570 -10.41 -25.28 -2.84
CA GLY A 570 -10.17 -25.68 -4.23
C GLY A 570 -10.69 -24.68 -5.26
N VAL A 571 -10.90 -23.42 -4.88
CA VAL A 571 -11.32 -22.34 -5.77
C VAL A 571 -10.13 -21.43 -6.06
N GLN A 572 -9.91 -21.11 -7.34
CA GLN A 572 -8.87 -20.17 -7.71
C GLN A 572 -9.45 -18.83 -8.15
N ALA A 573 -8.97 -17.78 -7.52
CA ALA A 573 -9.50 -16.45 -7.67
C ALA A 573 -8.40 -15.41 -7.82
N ASP A 574 -8.73 -14.32 -8.51
CA ASP A 574 -7.97 -13.08 -8.39
C ASP A 574 -8.72 -12.12 -7.48
N ALA A 575 -7.99 -11.37 -6.67
CA ALA A 575 -8.47 -10.16 -6.03
C ALA A 575 -8.39 -8.98 -7.01
N ILE A 576 -9.45 -8.17 -7.09
CA ILE A 576 -9.51 -6.95 -7.93
C ILE A 576 -10.09 -5.75 -7.17
N SER A 577 -9.74 -4.53 -7.58
CA SER A 577 -10.36 -3.32 -7.03
C SER A 577 -11.80 -3.15 -7.50
N GLU A 578 -12.58 -2.36 -6.74
CA GLU A 578 -13.91 -1.91 -7.17
C GLU A 578 -13.86 -1.17 -8.51
N ASP A 579 -12.82 -0.39 -8.78
CA ASP A 579 -12.67 0.35 -10.04
C ASP A 579 -12.37 -0.58 -11.22
N PHE A 580 -11.51 -1.59 -11.05
CA PHE A 580 -11.30 -2.61 -12.09
C PHE A 580 -12.58 -3.38 -12.41
N PHE A 581 -13.39 -3.68 -11.38
CA PHE A 581 -14.69 -4.31 -11.56
C PHE A 581 -15.68 -3.38 -12.28
N ALA A 582 -15.74 -2.11 -11.89
CA ALA A 582 -16.63 -1.12 -12.50
C ALA A 582 -16.29 -0.84 -13.97
N ASP A 583 -15.00 -0.85 -14.32
CA ASP A 583 -14.49 -0.64 -15.69
C ASP A 583 -14.43 -1.92 -16.53
N ALA A 584 -14.88 -3.05 -15.97
CA ALA A 584 -14.92 -4.33 -16.67
C ALA A 584 -15.90 -4.31 -17.85
N THR A 585 -15.76 -5.27 -18.76
CA THR A 585 -16.73 -5.51 -19.83
C THR A 585 -17.41 -6.85 -19.64
N PHE A 586 -18.72 -6.93 -19.84
CA PHE A 586 -19.45 -8.19 -19.81
C PHE A 586 -19.81 -8.64 -21.22
N ARG A 587 -19.23 -9.75 -21.68
CA ARG A 587 -19.40 -10.28 -23.04
C ARG A 587 -19.36 -11.81 -23.03
N ALA A 588 -20.22 -12.43 -23.83
CA ALA A 588 -20.28 -13.89 -24.01
C ALA A 588 -20.37 -14.67 -22.67
N GLY A 589 -21.20 -14.16 -21.74
CA GLY A 589 -21.39 -14.78 -20.43
C GLY A 589 -20.19 -14.67 -19.48
N ARG A 590 -19.20 -13.83 -19.77
CA ARG A 590 -17.99 -13.65 -18.95
C ARG A 590 -17.76 -12.18 -18.61
N LEU A 591 -17.25 -11.95 -17.40
CA LEU A 591 -16.72 -10.65 -16.99
C LEU A 591 -15.25 -10.56 -17.43
N ILE A 592 -14.91 -9.55 -18.22
CA ILE A 592 -13.56 -9.33 -18.75
C ILE A 592 -12.95 -8.08 -18.11
N VAL A 593 -11.85 -8.25 -17.36
CA VAL A 593 -11.08 -7.16 -16.73
C VAL A 593 -9.69 -7.15 -17.35
N ARG A 594 -9.35 -6.08 -18.09
CA ARG A 594 -8.03 -5.94 -18.76
C ARG A 594 -7.56 -7.22 -19.51
N GLY A 595 -8.50 -7.92 -20.14
CA GLY A 595 -8.26 -9.15 -20.89
C GLY A 595 -8.40 -10.47 -20.10
N GLN A 596 -8.39 -10.44 -18.76
CA GLN A 596 -8.67 -11.61 -17.93
C GLN A 596 -10.18 -11.88 -17.88
N ALA A 597 -10.57 -13.14 -18.09
CA ALA A 597 -11.97 -13.54 -18.12
C ALA A 597 -12.37 -14.30 -16.84
N TYR A 598 -13.47 -13.87 -16.23
CA TYR A 598 -14.05 -14.48 -15.04
C TYR A 598 -15.45 -15.03 -15.32
N GLN A 599 -15.77 -16.11 -14.61
CA GLN A 599 -17.03 -16.84 -14.68
C GLN A 599 -17.90 -16.63 -13.44
N ALA A 600 -17.35 -16.09 -12.35
CA ALA A 600 -18.10 -15.67 -11.16
C ALA A 600 -17.44 -14.47 -10.48
N VAL A 601 -18.22 -13.74 -9.69
CA VAL A 601 -17.77 -12.59 -8.88
C VAL A 601 -18.24 -12.74 -7.45
N LEU A 602 -17.33 -12.47 -6.50
CA LEU A 602 -17.63 -12.30 -5.08
C LEU A 602 -17.47 -10.84 -4.68
N LEU A 603 -18.46 -10.30 -3.98
CA LEU A 603 -18.48 -8.93 -3.46
C LEU A 603 -18.60 -8.95 -1.92
N PRO A 604 -17.49 -9.06 -1.18
CA PRO A 604 -17.52 -9.10 0.28
C PRO A 604 -17.65 -7.70 0.90
N GLY A 605 -18.63 -7.52 1.80
CA GLY A 605 -18.74 -6.33 2.67
C GLY A 605 -18.88 -4.98 1.93
N ALA A 606 -19.35 -4.98 0.69
CA ALA A 606 -19.49 -3.79 -0.15
C ALA A 606 -20.74 -2.96 0.22
N SER A 607 -20.85 -2.46 1.45
CA SER A 607 -22.00 -1.68 1.93
C SER A 607 -22.19 -0.35 1.20
N VAL A 608 -21.09 0.27 0.74
CA VAL A 608 -21.09 1.49 -0.09
C VAL A 608 -20.38 1.20 -1.41
N VAL A 609 -20.99 1.57 -2.53
CA VAL A 609 -20.41 1.37 -3.88
C VAL A 609 -20.48 2.64 -4.73
N THR A 610 -19.62 2.78 -5.72
CA THR A 610 -19.78 3.83 -6.74
C THR A 610 -21.00 3.59 -7.64
N ALA A 611 -21.46 4.64 -8.32
CA ALA A 611 -22.53 4.50 -9.33
C ALA A 611 -22.10 3.58 -10.49
N ARG A 612 -20.82 3.59 -10.88
CA ARG A 612 -20.28 2.71 -11.93
C ARG A 612 -20.30 1.24 -11.49
N CYS A 613 -19.85 0.96 -10.26
CA CYS A 613 -19.89 -0.38 -9.66
C CYS A 613 -21.33 -0.91 -9.60
N LEU A 614 -22.28 -0.08 -9.14
CA LEU A 614 -23.69 -0.45 -9.13
C LEU A 614 -24.24 -0.79 -10.53
N ALA A 615 -23.91 0.02 -11.55
CA ALA A 615 -24.33 -0.27 -12.92
C ALA A 615 -23.80 -1.62 -13.43
N MET A 616 -22.57 -1.98 -13.06
CA MET A 616 -22.02 -3.31 -13.36
C MET A 616 -22.76 -4.41 -12.59
N ILE A 617 -23.05 -4.22 -11.30
CA ILE A 617 -23.84 -5.16 -10.48
C ILE A 617 -25.20 -5.43 -11.13
N GLU A 618 -25.96 -4.37 -11.45
CA GLU A 618 -27.28 -4.47 -12.06
C GLU A 618 -27.21 -5.18 -13.42
N ARG A 619 -26.17 -4.89 -14.22
CA ARG A 619 -25.94 -5.56 -15.50
C ARG A 619 -25.68 -7.06 -15.34
N LEU A 620 -24.86 -7.46 -14.37
CA LEU A 620 -24.56 -8.88 -14.12
C LEU A 620 -25.79 -9.62 -13.58
N GLN A 621 -26.56 -9.00 -12.68
CA GLN A 621 -27.82 -9.57 -12.18
C GLN A 621 -28.85 -9.76 -13.30
N ALA A 622 -29.02 -8.75 -14.17
CA ALA A 622 -29.92 -8.83 -15.32
C ALA A 622 -29.52 -9.95 -16.30
N ALA A 623 -28.22 -10.24 -16.40
CA ALA A 623 -27.70 -11.32 -17.22
C ALA A 623 -27.74 -12.72 -16.55
N GLY A 624 -28.18 -12.82 -15.29
CA GLY A 624 -28.13 -14.06 -14.52
C GLY A 624 -26.70 -14.56 -14.27
N PHE A 625 -25.71 -13.66 -14.30
CA PHE A 625 -24.31 -14.02 -14.08
C PHE A 625 -24.08 -14.39 -12.60
N PRO A 626 -23.21 -15.38 -12.28
CA PRO A 626 -22.89 -15.76 -10.90
C PRO A 626 -22.21 -14.62 -10.12
N LEU A 627 -23.01 -13.81 -9.45
CA LEU A 627 -22.60 -12.71 -8.58
C LEU A 627 -23.08 -13.00 -7.15
N HIS A 628 -22.13 -13.17 -6.23
CA HIS A 628 -22.44 -13.47 -4.82
C HIS A 628 -22.00 -12.32 -3.93
N PHE A 629 -22.95 -11.78 -3.16
CA PHE A 629 -22.63 -10.85 -2.08
C PHE A 629 -22.26 -11.65 -0.83
N ILE A 630 -21.14 -11.30 -0.18
CA ILE A 630 -20.67 -11.99 1.02
C ILE A 630 -20.71 -11.00 2.19
N ASP A 631 -21.14 -11.45 3.36
CA ASP A 631 -21.34 -10.64 4.58
C ASP A 631 -22.49 -9.61 4.48
N THR A 632 -22.48 -8.75 3.45
CA THR A 632 -23.45 -7.66 3.29
C THR A 632 -23.72 -7.36 1.81
N VAL A 633 -24.97 -7.05 1.48
CA VAL A 633 -25.36 -6.51 0.17
C VAL A 633 -25.17 -4.99 0.13
N PRO A 634 -24.83 -4.38 -1.02
CA PRO A 634 -24.73 -2.93 -1.13
C PRO A 634 -25.99 -2.21 -0.66
N GLN A 635 -25.79 -1.22 0.20
CA GLN A 635 -26.86 -0.47 0.85
C GLN A 635 -26.94 0.97 0.35
N ARG A 636 -25.83 1.54 -0.10
CA ARG A 636 -25.74 2.93 -0.52
C ARG A 636 -24.78 3.13 -1.69
N THR A 637 -24.99 4.21 -2.44
CA THR A 637 -23.95 4.76 -3.31
C THR A 637 -23.05 5.74 -2.54
N VAL A 638 -21.87 6.04 -3.09
CA VAL A 638 -20.97 7.11 -2.56
C VAL A 638 -21.65 8.48 -2.48
N ASP A 639 -22.64 8.76 -3.33
CA ASP A 639 -23.46 9.98 -3.26
C ASP A 639 -24.58 9.93 -2.18
N GLY A 640 -24.64 8.87 -1.38
CA GLY A 640 -25.62 8.71 -0.30
C GLY A 640 -26.97 8.12 -0.70
N ARG A 641 -27.18 7.80 -2.00
CA ARG A 641 -28.44 7.19 -2.47
C ARG A 641 -28.61 5.81 -1.85
N ALA A 642 -29.71 5.60 -1.12
CA ALA A 642 -30.07 4.29 -0.59
C ALA A 642 -30.38 3.30 -1.73
N LEU A 643 -29.95 2.06 -1.57
CA LEU A 643 -30.13 0.97 -2.53
C LEU A 643 -31.08 -0.08 -1.96
N GLN A 644 -31.90 -0.65 -2.83
CA GLN A 644 -32.79 -1.77 -2.53
C GLN A 644 -32.55 -2.87 -3.56
N LEU A 645 -31.39 -3.52 -3.45
CA LEU A 645 -31.08 -4.67 -4.28
C LEU A 645 -31.91 -5.87 -3.81
N ALA A 646 -32.61 -6.52 -4.73
CA ALA A 646 -33.35 -7.76 -4.46
C ALA A 646 -32.39 -8.97 -4.34
N ALA A 647 -31.43 -8.88 -3.42
CA ALA A 647 -30.40 -9.88 -3.19
C ALA A 647 -30.24 -10.12 -1.69
N LYS A 648 -29.66 -11.27 -1.33
CA LYS A 648 -29.25 -11.60 0.03
C LYS A 648 -27.77 -11.97 0.03
N PRO A 649 -27.04 -11.74 1.13
CA PRO A 649 -25.71 -12.31 1.29
C PRO A 649 -25.79 -13.84 1.14
N ALA A 650 -24.84 -14.44 0.43
CA ALA A 650 -24.77 -15.89 0.28
C ALA A 650 -24.40 -16.57 1.61
N PHE A 651 -23.49 -15.95 2.37
CA PHE A 651 -23.16 -16.30 3.75
C PHE A 651 -22.47 -15.11 4.45
N ALA A 652 -22.33 -15.20 5.77
CA ALA A 652 -21.50 -14.29 6.58
C ALA A 652 -20.12 -14.90 6.80
N ILE A 653 -19.07 -14.07 6.84
CA ILE A 653 -17.69 -14.54 7.03
C ILE A 653 -17.50 -14.91 8.50
N GLY A 654 -17.61 -16.21 8.80
CA GLY A 654 -17.48 -16.77 10.14
C GLY A 654 -16.08 -17.32 10.44
N ASP A 655 -16.03 -18.37 11.26
CA ASP A 655 -14.78 -19.08 11.56
C ASP A 655 -14.17 -19.72 10.30
N ALA A 656 -12.87 -19.96 10.33
CA ALA A 656 -12.12 -20.41 9.16
C ALA A 656 -12.60 -21.74 8.55
N ALA A 657 -13.02 -22.72 9.36
CA ALA A 657 -13.45 -24.02 8.85
C ALA A 657 -14.83 -23.93 8.19
N ALA A 658 -15.76 -23.22 8.83
CA ALA A 658 -17.06 -22.91 8.25
C ALA A 658 -16.92 -22.05 6.98
N LEU A 659 -15.95 -21.13 6.94
CA LEU A 659 -15.67 -20.30 5.78
C LEU A 659 -15.22 -21.12 4.57
N ILE A 660 -14.25 -22.03 4.74
CA ILE A 660 -13.81 -22.94 3.67
C ILE A 660 -14.99 -23.76 3.14
N THR A 661 -15.81 -24.31 4.04
CA THR A 661 -17.01 -25.07 3.68
C THR A 661 -18.03 -24.22 2.91
N SER A 662 -18.25 -22.98 3.36
CA SER A 662 -19.18 -22.05 2.72
C SER A 662 -18.73 -21.64 1.32
N VAL A 663 -17.42 -21.42 1.12
CA VAL A 663 -16.84 -21.15 -0.21
C VAL A 663 -17.02 -22.36 -1.12
N ALA A 664 -16.71 -23.57 -0.65
CA ALA A 664 -16.88 -24.79 -1.44
C ALA A 664 -18.36 -25.02 -1.85
N ALA A 665 -19.29 -24.72 -0.92
CA ALA A 665 -20.73 -24.87 -1.15
C ALA A 665 -21.30 -23.91 -2.21
N LEU A 666 -20.59 -22.83 -2.57
CA LEU A 666 -21.02 -21.94 -3.67
C LEU A 666 -20.94 -22.61 -5.05
N GLY A 667 -20.21 -23.72 -5.19
CA GLY A 667 -20.05 -24.39 -6.49
C GLY A 667 -19.37 -23.51 -7.54
N LEU A 668 -18.42 -22.68 -7.10
CA LEU A 668 -17.71 -21.75 -7.97
C LEU A 668 -16.88 -22.50 -9.04
N PRO A 669 -16.74 -21.92 -10.25
CA PRO A 669 -15.92 -22.49 -11.30
C PRO A 669 -14.46 -22.59 -10.84
N SER A 670 -13.88 -23.77 -11.02
CA SER A 670 -12.47 -24.02 -10.74
C SER A 670 -11.98 -25.20 -11.58
N PRO A 671 -10.73 -25.16 -12.09
CA PRO A 671 -10.15 -26.31 -12.76
C PRO A 671 -9.79 -27.43 -11.80
N VAL A 672 -9.80 -27.21 -10.48
CA VAL A 672 -9.45 -28.19 -9.46
C VAL A 672 -10.53 -28.29 -8.38
N THR A 673 -10.59 -29.42 -7.68
CA THR A 673 -11.42 -29.58 -6.49
C THR A 673 -10.59 -29.42 -5.21
N GLN A 674 -11.29 -29.23 -4.09
CA GLN A 674 -10.68 -29.22 -2.76
C GLN A 674 -9.96 -30.54 -2.44
N LEU A 675 -8.87 -30.43 -1.68
CA LEU A 675 -8.28 -31.52 -0.90
C LEU A 675 -8.27 -31.09 0.58
N PRO A 676 -9.01 -31.76 1.49
CA PRO A 676 -9.08 -31.36 2.89
C PRO A 676 -7.70 -31.23 3.55
N GLY A 677 -7.48 -30.12 4.27
CA GLY A 677 -6.22 -29.83 4.95
C GLY A 677 -5.10 -29.28 4.05
N ALA A 678 -5.34 -29.11 2.75
CA ALA A 678 -4.37 -28.59 1.79
C ALA A 678 -4.86 -27.30 1.12
N TYR A 679 -3.91 -26.46 0.73
CA TYR A 679 -4.12 -25.50 -0.34
C TYR A 679 -3.87 -26.20 -1.68
N VAL A 680 -4.73 -25.91 -2.66
CA VAL A 680 -4.63 -26.44 -4.02
C VAL A 680 -4.68 -25.30 -5.02
N THR A 681 -3.71 -25.26 -5.92
CA THR A 681 -3.68 -24.33 -7.06
C THR A 681 -3.43 -25.10 -8.34
N ALA A 682 -3.70 -24.47 -9.49
CA ALA A 682 -3.46 -25.06 -10.79
C ALA A 682 -2.97 -24.03 -11.79
N ILE A 683 -1.96 -24.39 -12.56
CA ILE A 683 -1.26 -23.55 -13.53
C ILE A 683 -1.44 -24.16 -14.92
N ARG A 684 -1.74 -23.32 -15.93
CA ARG A 684 -1.79 -23.77 -17.33
C ARG A 684 -0.40 -23.98 -17.90
N GLY A 685 -0.10 -25.23 -18.27
CA GLY A 685 1.08 -25.61 -19.04
C GLY A 685 0.91 -25.34 -20.54
N ASP A 686 1.72 -25.99 -21.36
CA ASP A 686 1.58 -25.92 -22.82
C ASP A 686 0.52 -26.90 -23.32
N GLY A 687 -0.21 -26.52 -24.38
CA GLY A 687 -1.28 -27.33 -24.93
C GLY A 687 -2.43 -27.57 -23.94
N ALA A 688 -2.74 -28.84 -23.69
CA ALA A 688 -3.80 -29.28 -22.76
C ALA A 688 -3.25 -29.72 -21.40
N THR A 689 -2.01 -29.35 -21.06
CA THR A 689 -1.38 -29.70 -19.79
C THR A 689 -1.73 -28.69 -18.70
N MET A 690 -2.03 -29.21 -17.51
CA MET A 690 -2.19 -28.46 -16.27
C MET A 690 -1.18 -28.94 -15.24
N PHE A 691 -0.59 -28.03 -14.48
CA PHE A 691 0.16 -28.37 -13.27
C PHE A 691 -0.73 -28.14 -12.07
N VAL A 692 -0.98 -29.17 -11.26
CA VAL A 692 -1.70 -29.08 -9.99
C VAL A 692 -0.67 -29.08 -8.87
N LEU A 693 -0.72 -28.07 -8.02
CA LEU A 693 0.19 -27.91 -6.91
C LEU A 693 -0.59 -28.07 -5.61
N VAL A 694 -0.03 -28.86 -4.69
CA VAL A 694 -0.68 -29.21 -3.42
C VAL A 694 0.29 -28.98 -2.28
N MET A 695 -0.19 -28.33 -1.22
CA MET A 695 0.60 -28.10 -0.01
C MET A 695 -0.27 -28.16 1.26
N PRO A 696 0.18 -28.79 2.35
CA PRO A 696 -0.51 -28.74 3.64
C PRO A 696 -0.71 -27.29 4.13
N ILE A 697 -1.90 -26.99 4.66
CA ILE A 697 -2.22 -25.69 5.26
C ILE A 697 -1.42 -25.48 6.55
N THR A 698 -1.32 -26.53 7.37
CA THR A 698 -0.58 -26.48 8.64
C THR A 698 0.82 -27.06 8.43
N PRO A 699 1.90 -26.35 8.81
CA PRO A 699 3.26 -26.86 8.70
C PRO A 699 3.44 -28.19 9.44
N GLY A 700 4.09 -29.16 8.79
CA GLY A 700 4.39 -30.48 9.36
C GLY A 700 3.27 -31.51 9.29
N GLU A 701 2.03 -31.10 8.99
CA GLU A 701 0.92 -32.02 8.76
C GLU A 701 1.09 -32.76 7.42
N THR A 702 0.57 -34.00 7.37
CA THR A 702 0.54 -34.81 6.16
C THR A 702 -0.82 -34.69 5.50
N VAL A 703 -0.85 -34.44 4.20
CA VAL A 703 -2.07 -34.49 3.38
C VAL A 703 -1.96 -35.61 2.35
N SER A 704 -3.08 -36.25 2.03
CA SER A 704 -3.18 -37.30 1.01
C SER A 704 -4.64 -37.47 0.59
N GLY A 705 -4.88 -38.09 -0.56
CA GLY A 705 -6.23 -38.40 -1.02
C GLY A 705 -6.33 -38.35 -2.54
N GLU A 706 -7.50 -37.97 -3.03
CA GLU A 706 -7.76 -37.74 -4.45
C GLU A 706 -8.44 -36.39 -4.60
N LEU A 707 -7.97 -35.59 -5.56
CA LEU A 707 -8.66 -34.40 -6.06
C LEU A 707 -8.96 -34.58 -7.54
N ARG A 708 -9.80 -33.72 -8.12
CA ARG A 708 -10.02 -33.68 -9.56
C ARG A 708 -9.40 -32.45 -10.19
N CYS A 709 -8.83 -32.60 -11.39
CA CYS A 709 -8.43 -31.51 -12.25
C CYS A 709 -9.08 -31.66 -13.62
N GLU A 710 -9.92 -30.70 -14.02
CA GLU A 710 -10.74 -30.75 -15.24
C GLU A 710 -11.49 -32.10 -15.38
N GLY A 711 -12.05 -32.58 -14.26
CA GLY A 711 -12.78 -33.85 -14.16
C GLY A 711 -11.93 -35.10 -13.99
N ARG A 712 -10.61 -35.04 -14.23
CA ARG A 712 -9.68 -36.17 -14.10
C ARG A 712 -9.24 -36.35 -12.66
N ALA A 713 -9.21 -37.60 -12.17
CA ALA A 713 -8.71 -37.92 -10.85
C ALA A 713 -7.19 -37.72 -10.76
N VAL A 714 -6.72 -37.06 -9.71
CA VAL A 714 -5.32 -36.80 -9.38
C VAL A 714 -5.05 -37.43 -8.01
N PRO A 715 -4.43 -38.63 -7.96
CA PRO A 715 -4.08 -39.25 -6.69
C PRO A 715 -2.92 -38.50 -6.03
N VAL A 716 -3.13 -38.03 -4.82
CA VAL A 716 -2.13 -37.31 -4.01
C VAL A 716 -1.60 -38.26 -2.94
N PRO A 717 -0.38 -38.83 -3.12
CA PRO A 717 0.24 -39.62 -2.08
C PRO A 717 0.52 -38.77 -0.83
N PRO A 718 0.68 -39.39 0.36
CA PRO A 718 1.08 -38.69 1.57
C PRO A 718 2.26 -37.74 1.36
N THR A 719 2.04 -36.45 1.58
CA THR A 719 3.07 -35.40 1.48
C THR A 719 2.97 -34.40 2.63
N LYS A 720 4.10 -33.85 3.04
CA LYS A 720 4.25 -32.77 4.03
C LYS A 720 4.79 -31.47 3.43
N GLU A 721 5.16 -31.52 2.15
CA GLU A 721 5.78 -30.43 1.41
C GLU A 721 5.03 -30.20 0.09
N LEU A 722 5.44 -29.17 -0.66
CA LEU A 722 4.88 -28.88 -1.97
C LEU A 722 5.03 -30.10 -2.90
N ALA A 723 3.90 -30.62 -3.38
CA ALA A 723 3.84 -31.64 -4.42
C ALA A 723 3.31 -31.04 -5.72
N ILE A 724 3.91 -31.40 -6.85
CA ILE A 724 3.51 -30.90 -8.17
C ILE A 724 3.14 -32.06 -9.07
N PHE A 725 1.95 -32.00 -9.65
CA PHE A 725 1.42 -33.02 -10.55
C PHE A 725 1.16 -32.41 -11.92
N GLU A 726 1.72 -33.01 -12.96
CA GLU A 726 1.37 -32.72 -14.34
C GLU A 726 0.15 -33.55 -14.73
N VAL A 727 -0.92 -32.89 -15.17
CA VAL A 727 -2.18 -33.48 -15.62
C VAL A 727 -2.34 -33.14 -17.10
N GLY A 728 -2.23 -34.14 -17.96
CA GLY A 728 -2.29 -33.95 -19.41
C GLY A 728 -2.82 -35.17 -20.14
N PRO A 729 -2.85 -35.18 -21.48
CA PRO A 729 -3.33 -36.32 -22.27
C PRO A 729 -2.66 -37.65 -21.93
N ALA A 730 -1.41 -37.61 -21.46
CA ALA A 730 -0.64 -38.78 -21.03
C ALA A 730 -1.01 -39.29 -19.61
N GLY A 731 -2.02 -38.70 -18.96
CA GLY A 731 -2.44 -39.03 -17.60
C GLY A 731 -1.89 -38.06 -16.55
N VAL A 732 -1.74 -38.54 -15.32
CA VAL A 732 -1.24 -37.78 -14.17
C VAL A 732 0.17 -38.26 -13.84
N GLN A 733 1.13 -37.33 -13.76
CA GLN A 733 2.51 -37.61 -13.42
C GLN A 733 3.00 -36.69 -12.30
N ARG A 734 3.60 -37.24 -11.24
CA ARG A 734 4.25 -36.43 -10.20
C ARG A 734 5.58 -35.89 -10.72
N ARG A 735 5.79 -34.57 -10.61
CA ARG A 735 6.99 -33.85 -11.04
C ARG A 735 7.89 -33.41 -9.89
N LEU A 736 7.30 -33.23 -8.71
CA LEU A 736 7.99 -32.92 -7.44
C LEU A 736 7.26 -33.62 -6.29
#